data_AF-A0A518IRJ2-F1
#
_entry.id   AF-A0A518IRJ2-F1
#
_cell.length_a   1.000
_cell.length_b   1.000
_cell.length_c   1.000
_cell.angle_alpha   90.00
_cell.angle_beta   90.00
_cell.angle_gamma   90.00
#
_symmetry.space_group_name_H-M   'P 1'
#
loop_
_entity.id
_entity.type
_entity.pdbx_description
1 polymer ?
#
loop_
_entity_poly.entity_id
_entity_poly.type
_entity_poly.pdbx_seq_one_letter_code
_entity_poly.pdbx_strand_id
1 'polypeptide(L)'
;MLHRALRFCSRLFFLALLITGNQSAFAVKPPQVLDPAWQIELITSEPEIVTPTGCCIDDAGNLMVIECHTHFPPEDYAGPKTDRIYRFEDSDGDGRPDRKRIFYEQGEATMAIAPLGGGWFAVATRSELVRIRDSDGDGVADQREVLLTLKTTATYPHNGLSGLTVGGDGWLYVGQGENLGEPYTLVAADGSQQSGDGEGGNIFRCTFDGSDLQRVATGFWNPFGIALDPAGRLWTVGNDPDAMPPCRLIHVVAGADYGFQFRFGRAGTHPLQAWNGELPGTLPMAAGTGEAPCDLIAHGDRLWVTSWGDNRIERYRPQPQGATWKSETEVFVQGDASFRPVAMAAAADGSVYVTDWADRSYPVHGKGRVWRLSRKADDAGSAVSFPALTAAETEAKRIEKGDETTVADRLKALESDDAFLRQAAMFGLVRSGQLADIDREALASPKQREGLLTAWRWQQLTEPASVTPQQRDALLTWGLSDTSTDVANTALRWATEQQCKHHLPAIRQLLRRDAISPQLFSAVVASIAYLENGSAARGVRDPAREKLLLEFAGDSNAPATLRAMAIEMLPSESKQPEAEQLGGWIVATDDRDFGRQGVRMLAARGGDDDFDQLAKLATTERVDLETRADAIAGLARNAGPHAVVLNKMSLPRQPEVLRREALRVLKQTRQDYGTALPNRDDLDRWNELVGSGGDPEAGRRVFFRTACVNCHSHRGRGATTGPDLTSLSGQMTPRRVLESILHPSKEVGPLYVPWQVVTIDGRVLTGLKLDKAGAGNSLRLQGADGLIFEVPLADIDTQLPIEQSIMPTGLEGTMSVEELRDLIAFLVQPTT
;
A
#
# COMPACT_ATOMS: atom_id res chain seq x y z
N MET A 1 -25.93 -50.27 58.16
CA MET A 1 -25.34 -49.69 59.40
C MET A 1 -25.72 -48.21 59.42
N LEU A 2 -26.89 -47.84 59.95
CA LEU A 2 -27.14 -47.38 61.34
C LEU A 2 -26.15 -46.30 61.83
N HIS A 3 -26.56 -45.02 61.82
CA HIS A 3 -26.93 -44.19 63.00
C HIS A 3 -26.71 -42.68 62.73
N ARG A 4 -27.79 -41.86 62.70
CA ARG A 4 -28.31 -40.95 63.77
C ARG A 4 -27.34 -39.80 64.12
N ALA A 5 -27.59 -38.54 63.74
CA ALA A 5 -28.67 -37.58 64.08
C ALA A 5 -28.53 -36.89 65.45
N LEU A 6 -28.44 -35.54 65.44
CA LEU A 6 -28.93 -34.58 66.45
C LEU A 6 -28.76 -33.16 65.85
N ARG A 7 -29.80 -32.54 65.26
CA ARG A 7 -30.90 -31.74 65.83
C ARG A 7 -30.45 -30.41 66.46
N PHE A 8 -30.92 -29.28 65.90
CA PHE A 8 -31.85 -28.37 66.59
C PHE A 8 -32.60 -27.46 65.58
N CYS A 9 -33.91 -27.33 65.79
CA CYS A 9 -34.84 -26.55 64.99
C CYS A 9 -34.89 -25.08 65.45
N SER A 10 -35.09 -24.16 64.50
CA SER A 10 -35.91 -22.98 64.72
C SER A 10 -36.48 -22.44 63.41
N ARG A 11 -37.79 -22.17 63.47
CA ARG A 11 -38.72 -21.80 62.40
C ARG A 11 -38.26 -20.53 61.65
N LEU A 12 -38.41 -20.51 60.33
CA LEU A 12 -38.34 -19.30 59.51
C LEU A 12 -39.64 -19.14 58.72
N PHE A 13 -40.24 -17.98 58.93
CA PHE A 13 -41.41 -17.45 58.22
C PHE A 13 -41.11 -17.35 56.72
N PHE A 14 -42.05 -17.84 55.90
CA PHE A 14 -42.08 -17.58 54.46
C PHE A 14 -42.59 -16.14 54.24
N LEU A 15 -41.74 -15.29 53.65
CA LEU A 15 -42.18 -14.07 52.99
C LEU A 15 -41.68 -14.14 51.54
N ALA A 16 -42.62 -14.22 50.60
CA ALA A 16 -42.34 -14.13 49.19
C ALA A 16 -41.86 -12.72 48.85
N LEU A 17 -40.65 -12.59 48.32
CA LEU A 17 -40.20 -11.38 47.63
C LEU A 17 -40.00 -11.74 46.15
N LEU A 18 -40.81 -11.12 45.29
CA LEU A 18 -40.63 -11.09 43.86
C LEU A 18 -39.24 -10.55 43.55
N ILE A 19 -38.36 -11.40 43.01
CA ILE A 19 -37.16 -10.95 42.31
C ILE A 19 -37.56 -10.83 40.84
N THR A 20 -37.95 -9.62 40.44
CA THR A 20 -37.92 -9.22 39.03
C THR A 20 -36.45 -9.25 38.60
N GLY A 21 -36.06 -10.27 37.83
CA GLY A 21 -34.77 -10.32 37.19
C GLY A 21 -34.67 -9.20 36.15
N ASN A 22 -34.07 -8.07 36.54
CA ASN A 22 -33.53 -7.11 35.58
C ASN A 22 -32.39 -7.82 34.83
N GLN A 23 -32.69 -8.34 33.64
CA GLN A 23 -31.67 -8.53 32.63
C GLN A 23 -31.14 -7.14 32.29
N SER A 24 -30.01 -6.77 32.88
CA SER A 24 -29.24 -5.63 32.42
C SER A 24 -28.69 -6.02 31.05
N ALA A 25 -29.25 -5.44 29.99
CA ALA A 25 -28.59 -5.42 28.70
C ALA A 25 -27.18 -4.86 28.94
N PHE A 26 -26.14 -5.59 28.53
CA PHE A 26 -24.77 -5.09 28.58
C PHE A 26 -24.74 -3.82 27.71
N ALA A 27 -24.53 -2.65 28.34
CA ALA A 27 -24.43 -1.39 27.62
C ALA A 27 -23.27 -1.45 26.62
N VAL A 28 -23.51 -1.03 25.38
CA VAL A 28 -22.47 -0.95 24.34
C VAL A 28 -21.35 -0.05 24.87
N LYS A 29 -20.12 -0.60 24.93
CA LYS A 29 -18.94 0.16 25.37
C LYS A 29 -18.54 1.15 24.27
N PRO A 30 -18.50 2.47 24.55
CA PRO A 30 -18.04 3.45 23.57
C PRO A 30 -16.54 3.27 23.26
N PRO A 31 -16.10 3.57 22.02
CA PRO A 31 -14.69 3.63 21.72
C PRO A 31 -14.04 4.80 22.49
N GLN A 32 -12.73 4.71 22.69
CA GLN A 32 -11.96 5.73 23.39
C GLN A 32 -11.65 6.91 22.44
N VAL A 33 -12.07 8.11 22.81
CA VAL A 33 -11.64 9.35 22.17
C VAL A 33 -10.33 9.81 22.82
N LEU A 34 -9.27 9.94 22.03
CA LEU A 34 -7.92 10.26 22.54
C LEU A 34 -7.70 11.76 22.68
N ASP A 35 -8.47 12.58 21.97
CA ASP A 35 -8.47 14.02 22.10
C ASP A 35 -9.42 14.45 23.23
N PRO A 36 -8.92 15.05 24.34
CA PRO A 36 -9.74 15.35 25.50
C PRO A 36 -10.82 16.40 25.24
N ALA A 37 -10.70 17.20 24.18
CA ALA A 37 -11.68 18.21 23.77
C ALA A 37 -12.96 17.58 23.20
N TRP A 38 -12.90 16.31 22.80
CA TRP A 38 -13.98 15.60 22.12
C TRP A 38 -14.63 14.55 23.01
N GLN A 39 -15.86 14.21 22.67
CA GLN A 39 -16.63 13.12 23.24
C GLN A 39 -17.34 12.34 22.13
N ILE A 40 -17.64 11.07 22.39
CA ILE A 40 -18.40 10.21 21.49
C ILE A 40 -19.62 9.65 22.22
N GLU A 41 -20.76 9.66 21.55
CA GLU A 41 -22.04 9.23 22.09
C GLU A 41 -22.71 8.24 21.13
N LEU A 42 -23.37 7.22 21.68
CA LEU A 42 -24.16 6.27 20.89
C LEU A 42 -25.50 6.90 20.54
N ILE A 43 -25.84 6.94 19.24
CA ILE A 43 -27.14 7.40 18.75
C ILE A 43 -28.11 6.23 18.64
N THR A 44 -27.68 5.14 18.01
CA THR A 44 -28.46 3.91 17.85
C THR A 44 -27.55 2.70 17.65
N SER A 45 -28.04 1.51 17.95
CA SER A 45 -27.34 0.24 17.79
C SER A 45 -28.29 -0.86 17.33
N GLU A 46 -27.77 -2.04 17.03
CA GLU A 46 -28.57 -3.22 16.77
C GLU A 46 -29.60 -3.51 17.89
N PRO A 47 -30.81 -4.00 17.55
CA PRO A 47 -31.31 -4.32 16.21
C PRO A 47 -31.88 -3.12 15.43
N GLU A 48 -31.78 -1.90 15.97
CA GLU A 48 -32.43 -0.71 15.41
C GLU A 48 -31.70 -0.19 14.18
N ILE A 49 -30.45 -0.56 13.96
CA ILE A 49 -29.73 -0.36 12.72
C ILE A 49 -28.78 -1.55 12.52
N VAL A 50 -28.66 -2.06 11.30
CA VAL A 50 -27.73 -3.15 10.98
C VAL A 50 -26.94 -2.88 9.71
N THR A 51 -25.66 -3.26 9.69
CA THR A 51 -24.79 -3.09 8.53
C THR A 51 -24.82 -1.67 7.92
N PRO A 52 -24.55 -0.61 8.70
CA PRO A 52 -24.65 0.75 8.18
C PRO A 52 -23.42 1.11 7.32
N THR A 53 -23.61 1.25 6.01
CA THR A 53 -22.51 1.38 5.03
C THR A 53 -22.17 2.81 4.60
N GLY A 54 -23.10 3.75 4.76
CA GLY A 54 -22.93 5.14 4.33
C GLY A 54 -23.85 6.11 5.07
N CYS A 55 -23.45 7.37 5.17
CA CYS A 55 -24.29 8.42 5.77
C CYS A 55 -24.00 9.80 5.19
N CYS A 56 -24.96 10.71 5.28
CA CYS A 56 -24.78 12.13 4.95
C CYS A 56 -25.74 13.01 5.78
N ILE A 57 -25.59 14.33 5.70
CA ILE A 57 -26.53 15.30 6.28
C ILE A 57 -27.36 15.91 5.16
N ASP A 58 -28.69 15.98 5.34
CA ASP A 58 -29.58 16.64 4.39
C ASP A 58 -29.60 18.18 4.53
N ASP A 59 -30.28 18.86 3.60
CA ASP A 59 -30.39 20.33 3.59
C ASP A 59 -31.06 20.91 4.87
N ALA A 60 -31.77 20.08 5.63
CA ALA A 60 -32.44 20.46 6.88
C ALA A 60 -31.63 20.10 8.14
N GLY A 61 -30.45 19.48 7.99
CA GLY A 61 -29.60 19.06 9.08
C GLY A 61 -29.89 17.66 9.63
N ASN A 62 -30.80 16.90 9.02
CA ASN A 62 -31.10 15.54 9.44
C ASN A 62 -30.01 14.57 8.97
N LEU A 63 -29.75 13.54 9.77
CA LEU A 63 -28.82 12.48 9.42
C LEU A 63 -29.51 11.43 8.53
N MET A 64 -28.93 11.16 7.38
CA MET A 64 -29.32 10.07 6.49
C MET A 64 -28.36 8.90 6.67
N VAL A 65 -28.85 7.67 6.85
CA VAL A 65 -28.01 6.46 7.04
C VAL A 65 -28.49 5.33 6.16
N ILE A 66 -27.57 4.75 5.38
CA ILE A 66 -27.80 3.52 4.62
C ILE A 66 -27.75 2.33 5.57
N GLU A 67 -28.76 1.47 5.53
CA GLU A 67 -28.82 0.15 6.18
C GLU A 67 -28.74 -0.93 5.09
N CYS A 68 -27.62 -1.67 5.03
CA CYS A 68 -27.40 -2.65 3.97
C CYS A 68 -27.79 -4.07 4.39
N HIS A 69 -28.66 -4.71 3.60
CA HIS A 69 -29.13 -6.08 3.82
C HIS A 69 -28.63 -7.06 2.75
N THR A 70 -28.04 -6.55 1.69
CA THR A 70 -27.71 -7.32 0.47
C THR A 70 -26.22 -7.53 0.27
N HIS A 71 -25.36 -7.14 1.22
CA HIS A 71 -23.93 -7.45 1.21
C HIS A 71 -23.67 -8.89 1.64
N PHE A 72 -23.43 -9.78 0.67
CA PHE A 72 -23.23 -11.23 0.88
C PHE A 72 -24.25 -11.85 1.87
N PRO A 73 -25.57 -11.73 1.62
CA PRO A 73 -26.57 -12.26 2.53
C PRO A 73 -26.42 -13.77 2.70
N PRO A 74 -26.27 -14.28 3.93
CA PRO A 74 -26.40 -15.70 4.22
C PRO A 74 -27.74 -16.26 3.73
N GLU A 75 -27.78 -17.55 3.38
CA GLU A 75 -29.00 -18.21 2.89
C GLU A 75 -30.17 -18.10 3.90
N ASP A 76 -29.85 -18.12 5.19
CA ASP A 76 -30.79 -18.04 6.31
C ASP A 76 -31.00 -16.61 6.85
N TYR A 77 -30.51 -15.59 6.14
CA TYR A 77 -30.68 -14.20 6.57
C TYR A 77 -32.16 -13.78 6.57
N ALA A 78 -32.67 -13.56 7.78
CA ALA A 78 -34.06 -13.18 8.04
C ALA A 78 -34.34 -11.68 7.83
N GLY A 79 -33.32 -10.89 7.49
CA GLY A 79 -33.47 -9.46 7.22
C GLY A 79 -34.24 -9.15 5.92
N PRO A 80 -34.53 -7.87 5.69
CA PRO A 80 -35.03 -7.33 4.42
C PRO A 80 -34.28 -7.86 3.18
N LYS A 81 -34.97 -7.87 2.04
CA LYS A 81 -34.41 -8.30 0.75
C LYS A 81 -33.78 -7.14 -0.05
N THR A 82 -34.00 -5.91 0.39
CA THR A 82 -33.47 -4.68 -0.18
C THR A 82 -32.79 -3.86 0.91
N ASP A 83 -31.84 -3.04 0.50
CA ASP A 83 -31.21 -2.05 1.38
C ASP A 83 -32.15 -0.85 1.60
N ARG A 84 -31.96 -0.18 2.73
CA ARG A 84 -32.78 0.96 3.16
C ARG A 84 -31.92 2.19 3.37
N ILE A 85 -32.56 3.36 3.30
CA ILE A 85 -32.01 4.62 3.77
C ILE A 85 -32.96 5.15 4.82
N TYR A 86 -32.44 5.39 6.02
CA TYR A 86 -33.18 6.03 7.11
C TYR A 86 -32.88 7.52 7.18
N ARG A 87 -33.89 8.31 7.52
CA ARG A 87 -33.76 9.68 7.99
C ARG A 87 -33.89 9.68 9.52
N PHE A 88 -32.91 10.29 10.17
CA PHE A 88 -32.84 10.54 11.60
C PHE A 88 -33.03 12.03 11.85
N GLU A 89 -34.16 12.40 12.45
CA GLU A 89 -34.54 13.78 12.75
C GLU A 89 -34.26 14.07 14.23
N ASP A 90 -33.79 15.28 14.52
CA ASP A 90 -33.70 15.84 15.87
C ASP A 90 -34.89 16.79 16.08
N SER A 91 -35.92 16.29 16.76
CA SER A 91 -37.21 16.97 16.88
C SER A 91 -37.27 17.98 18.02
N ASP A 92 -36.28 18.01 18.91
CA ASP A 92 -36.19 18.98 20.02
C ASP A 92 -34.99 19.95 19.93
N GLY A 93 -34.08 19.72 18.99
CA GLY A 93 -32.96 20.61 18.66
C GLY A 93 -31.79 20.49 19.64
N ASP A 94 -31.67 19.39 20.39
CA ASP A 94 -30.56 19.15 21.32
C ASP A 94 -29.27 18.63 20.62
N GLY A 95 -29.34 18.44 19.31
CA GLY A 95 -28.30 17.92 18.45
C GLY A 95 -28.25 16.39 18.40
N ARG A 96 -29.16 15.68 19.04
CA ARG A 96 -29.24 14.21 19.03
C ARG A 96 -30.52 13.77 18.32
N PRO A 97 -30.43 13.01 17.22
CA PRO A 97 -31.62 12.55 16.54
C PRO A 97 -32.48 11.64 17.43
N ASP A 98 -33.77 11.94 17.54
CA ASP A 98 -34.75 11.27 18.41
C ASP A 98 -35.89 10.59 17.61
N ARG A 99 -35.96 10.82 16.29
CA ARG A 99 -36.92 10.17 15.38
C ARG A 99 -36.22 9.50 14.22
N LYS A 100 -36.67 8.28 13.89
CA LYS A 100 -36.16 7.48 12.77
C LYS A 100 -37.28 7.11 11.80
N ARG A 101 -37.10 7.33 10.50
CA ARG A 101 -38.07 6.99 9.44
C ARG A 101 -37.38 6.42 8.20
N ILE A 102 -38.02 5.48 7.52
CA ILE A 102 -37.54 4.99 6.21
C ILE A 102 -37.75 6.11 5.20
N PHE A 103 -36.67 6.55 4.56
CA PHE A 103 -36.70 7.49 3.44
C PHE A 103 -36.72 6.74 2.09
N TYR A 104 -36.02 5.61 1.99
CA TYR A 104 -35.96 4.81 0.75
C TYR A 104 -35.77 3.32 1.06
N GLU A 105 -36.41 2.42 0.31
CA GLU A 105 -36.37 0.95 0.52
C GLU A 105 -36.37 0.18 -0.81
N GLN A 106 -35.39 0.42 -1.67
CA GLN A 106 -35.22 -0.32 -2.93
C GLN A 106 -33.74 -0.44 -3.34
N GLY A 107 -32.83 -0.30 -2.38
CA GLY A 107 -31.39 -0.39 -2.64
C GLY A 107 -30.91 -1.84 -2.78
N GLU A 108 -29.75 -2.00 -3.42
CA GLU A 108 -29.03 -3.27 -3.54
C GLU A 108 -27.53 -2.95 -3.55
N ALA A 109 -26.76 -3.60 -2.68
CA ALA A 109 -25.35 -3.32 -2.43
C ALA A 109 -25.06 -1.80 -2.39
N THR A 110 -25.81 -1.08 -1.56
CA THR A 110 -25.79 0.38 -1.43
C THR A 110 -24.60 0.80 -0.58
N MET A 111 -23.68 1.58 -1.15
CA MET A 111 -22.36 1.86 -0.56
C MET A 111 -22.21 3.31 -0.08
N ALA A 112 -22.74 4.30 -0.79
CA ALA A 112 -22.54 5.71 -0.44
C ALA A 112 -23.76 6.58 -0.79
N ILE A 113 -23.93 7.69 -0.06
CA ILE A 113 -24.98 8.69 -0.27
C ILE A 113 -24.40 10.10 -0.10
N ALA A 114 -24.80 11.03 -0.95
CA ALA A 114 -24.41 12.44 -0.85
C ALA A 114 -25.56 13.39 -1.25
N PRO A 115 -25.75 14.52 -0.56
CA PRO A 115 -26.76 15.50 -0.93
C PRO A 115 -26.36 16.25 -2.22
N LEU A 116 -27.28 16.37 -3.17
CA LEU A 116 -27.11 17.18 -4.38
C LEU A 116 -27.73 18.58 -4.26
N GLY A 117 -28.46 18.83 -3.17
CA GLY A 117 -29.26 20.02 -2.94
C GLY A 117 -30.64 19.96 -3.62
N GLY A 118 -31.57 20.77 -3.11
CA GLY A 118 -32.93 20.83 -3.65
C GLY A 118 -33.73 19.56 -3.41
N GLY A 119 -33.41 18.82 -2.35
CA GLY A 119 -34.05 17.56 -1.97
C GLY A 119 -33.57 16.31 -2.71
N TRP A 120 -32.62 16.45 -3.65
CA TRP A 120 -32.01 15.30 -4.33
C TRP A 120 -30.83 14.74 -3.55
N PHE A 121 -30.70 13.41 -3.55
CA PHE A 121 -29.53 12.69 -3.07
C PHE A 121 -28.97 11.82 -4.17
N ALA A 122 -27.65 11.85 -4.36
CA ALA A 122 -26.95 10.83 -5.13
C ALA A 122 -26.71 9.61 -4.24
N VAL A 123 -26.92 8.41 -4.79
CA VAL A 123 -26.72 7.14 -4.10
C VAL A 123 -25.94 6.20 -5.01
N ALA A 124 -24.77 5.75 -4.53
CA ALA A 124 -23.96 4.77 -5.22
C ALA A 124 -24.29 3.37 -4.70
N THR A 125 -24.67 2.49 -5.60
CA THR A 125 -24.71 1.04 -5.39
C THR A 125 -23.52 0.39 -6.08
N ARG A 126 -23.28 -0.89 -5.87
CA ARG A 126 -22.26 -1.64 -6.63
C ARG A 126 -22.35 -1.38 -8.15
N SER A 127 -23.56 -1.36 -8.70
CA SER A 127 -23.78 -1.43 -10.15
C SER A 127 -24.35 -0.14 -10.75
N GLU A 128 -24.81 0.80 -9.94
CA GLU A 128 -25.44 2.03 -10.43
C GLU A 128 -25.08 3.23 -9.56
N LEU A 129 -25.02 4.40 -10.19
CA LEU A 129 -25.13 5.68 -9.52
C LEU A 129 -26.51 6.24 -9.86
N VAL A 130 -27.33 6.46 -8.84
CA VAL A 130 -28.70 6.99 -9.00
C VAL A 130 -28.85 8.30 -8.25
N ARG A 131 -29.87 9.07 -8.59
CA ARG A 131 -30.39 10.13 -7.73
C ARG A 131 -31.82 9.82 -7.28
N ILE A 132 -32.12 10.10 -6.02
CA ILE A 132 -33.44 9.91 -5.41
C ILE A 132 -33.94 11.19 -4.75
N ARG A 133 -35.25 11.38 -4.73
CA ARG A 133 -35.90 12.55 -4.13
C ARG A 133 -37.30 12.24 -3.66
N ASP A 134 -37.70 12.90 -2.57
CA ASP A 134 -39.08 13.07 -2.14
C ASP A 134 -39.68 14.28 -2.86
N SER A 135 -40.66 14.04 -3.72
CA SER A 135 -41.25 15.02 -4.63
C SER A 135 -42.62 15.54 -4.18
N ASP A 136 -43.29 14.85 -3.25
CA ASP A 136 -44.59 15.24 -2.70
C ASP A 136 -44.54 15.71 -1.24
N GLY A 137 -43.38 15.57 -0.58
CA GLY A 137 -43.10 16.05 0.77
C GLY A 137 -43.60 15.14 1.88
N ASP A 138 -43.90 13.86 1.59
CA ASP A 138 -44.39 12.91 2.59
C ASP A 138 -43.28 12.33 3.49
N GLY A 139 -42.01 12.64 3.18
CA GLY A 139 -40.83 12.17 3.90
C GLY A 139 -40.23 10.88 3.34
N VAL A 140 -40.72 10.37 2.19
CA VAL A 140 -40.26 9.17 1.50
C VAL A 140 -39.87 9.52 0.06
N ALA A 141 -38.73 9.02 -0.41
CA ALA A 141 -38.32 9.20 -1.79
C ALA A 141 -39.20 8.39 -2.75
N ASP A 142 -39.94 9.10 -3.61
CA ASP A 142 -40.81 8.55 -4.64
C ASP A 142 -40.22 8.67 -6.06
N GLN A 143 -39.18 9.51 -6.24
CA GLN A 143 -38.46 9.63 -7.51
C GLN A 143 -37.10 8.95 -7.48
N ARG A 144 -36.74 8.31 -8.60
CA ARG A 144 -35.45 7.65 -8.83
C ARG A 144 -35.03 7.80 -10.28
N GLU A 145 -33.82 8.30 -10.50
CA GLU A 145 -33.22 8.41 -11.83
C GLU A 145 -31.83 7.77 -11.84
N VAL A 146 -31.53 6.97 -12.87
CA VAL A 146 -30.21 6.37 -13.05
C VAL A 146 -29.29 7.37 -13.75
N LEU A 147 -28.17 7.69 -13.11
CA LEU A 147 -27.13 8.56 -13.67
C LEU A 147 -26.09 7.74 -14.40
N LEU A 148 -25.58 6.67 -13.77
CA LEU A 148 -24.58 5.77 -14.34
C LEU A 148 -24.95 4.30 -14.12
N THR A 149 -24.63 3.43 -15.08
CA THR A 149 -24.77 1.97 -14.97
C THR A 149 -23.44 1.28 -15.27
N LEU A 150 -22.94 0.49 -14.32
CA LEU A 150 -21.75 -0.34 -14.46
C LEU A 150 -22.13 -1.73 -15.02
N LYS A 151 -21.71 -2.01 -16.25
CA LYS A 151 -21.89 -3.32 -16.91
C LYS A 151 -20.62 -4.15 -16.73
N THR A 152 -20.71 -5.25 -15.98
CA THR A 152 -19.61 -6.20 -15.77
C THR A 152 -20.12 -7.56 -15.27
N THR A 153 -19.29 -8.59 -15.38
CA THR A 153 -19.53 -9.95 -14.86
C THR A 153 -19.17 -10.10 -13.38
N ALA A 154 -18.31 -9.22 -12.85
CA ALA A 154 -17.92 -9.24 -11.45
C ALA A 154 -19.09 -8.86 -10.53
N THR A 155 -19.14 -9.48 -9.35
CA THR A 155 -20.26 -9.35 -8.40
C THR A 155 -19.82 -8.97 -6.98
N TYR A 156 -18.53 -8.75 -6.74
CA TYR A 156 -18.02 -8.35 -5.43
C TYR A 156 -18.60 -6.97 -5.02
N PRO A 157 -19.40 -6.84 -3.93
CA PRO A 157 -20.26 -5.67 -3.67
C PRO A 157 -19.53 -4.33 -3.53
N HIS A 158 -18.36 -4.32 -2.90
CA HIS A 158 -17.64 -3.08 -2.57
C HIS A 158 -16.45 -2.79 -3.49
N ASN A 159 -16.27 -3.57 -4.57
CA ASN A 159 -15.31 -3.27 -5.65
C ASN A 159 -16.02 -2.85 -6.96
N GLY A 160 -17.32 -2.53 -6.87
CA GLY A 160 -18.08 -1.82 -7.91
C GLY A 160 -18.00 -0.30 -7.69
N LEU A 161 -19.10 0.42 -7.94
CA LEU A 161 -19.18 1.84 -7.60
C LEU A 161 -19.33 2.03 -6.09
N SER A 162 -18.50 2.90 -5.54
CA SER A 162 -18.46 3.32 -4.13
C SER A 162 -17.93 4.75 -4.08
N GLY A 163 -17.55 5.29 -2.91
CA GLY A 163 -16.87 6.59 -2.75
C GLY A 163 -17.51 7.74 -3.51
N LEU A 164 -18.29 8.58 -2.83
CA LEU A 164 -19.13 9.59 -3.48
C LEU A 164 -18.87 10.97 -2.91
N THR A 165 -18.54 11.95 -3.75
CA THR A 165 -18.47 13.36 -3.34
C THR A 165 -19.03 14.28 -4.41
N VAL A 166 -19.56 15.42 -3.96
CA VAL A 166 -20.18 16.45 -4.80
C VAL A 166 -19.24 17.66 -4.86
N GLY A 167 -18.92 18.11 -6.06
CA GLY A 167 -18.13 19.31 -6.28
C GLY A 167 -18.98 20.56 -6.46
N GLY A 168 -18.50 21.69 -5.93
CA GLY A 168 -19.10 23.00 -6.17
C GLY A 168 -18.99 23.49 -7.61
N ASP A 169 -18.27 22.74 -8.46
CA ASP A 169 -18.11 22.93 -9.89
C ASP A 169 -19.20 22.22 -10.73
N GLY A 170 -20.21 21.63 -10.07
CA GLY A 170 -21.33 20.94 -10.73
C GLY A 170 -21.03 19.48 -11.12
N TRP A 171 -19.91 18.94 -10.64
CA TRP A 171 -19.48 17.57 -10.89
C TRP A 171 -19.79 16.65 -9.70
N LEU A 172 -20.31 15.47 -10.02
CA LEU A 172 -20.44 14.35 -9.09
C LEU A 172 -19.28 13.38 -9.34
N TYR A 173 -18.50 13.09 -8.31
CA TYR A 173 -17.33 12.20 -8.38
C TYR A 173 -17.68 10.86 -7.74
N VAL A 174 -17.33 9.76 -8.41
CA VAL A 174 -17.62 8.40 -7.94
C VAL A 174 -16.39 7.49 -8.11
N GLY A 175 -16.10 6.71 -7.07
CA GLY A 175 -15.05 5.70 -7.06
C GLY A 175 -15.52 4.37 -7.64
N GLN A 176 -14.61 3.63 -8.26
CA GLN A 176 -14.83 2.26 -8.70
C GLN A 176 -13.64 1.41 -8.29
N GLY A 177 -13.88 0.30 -7.60
CA GLY A 177 -12.81 -0.63 -7.20
C GLY A 177 -12.26 -1.44 -8.36
N GLU A 178 -11.26 -2.29 -8.12
CA GLU A 178 -10.56 -3.06 -9.17
C GLU A 178 -11.42 -4.08 -9.92
N ASN A 179 -12.64 -4.34 -9.45
CA ASN A 179 -13.66 -5.14 -10.11
C ASN A 179 -13.20 -6.56 -10.50
N LEU A 180 -12.35 -7.18 -9.68
CA LEU A 180 -11.71 -8.47 -9.91
C LEU A 180 -10.94 -8.55 -11.24
N GLY A 181 -10.53 -7.41 -11.78
CA GLY A 181 -9.94 -7.27 -13.12
C GLY A 181 -10.86 -7.66 -14.27
N GLU A 182 -12.15 -7.87 -14.02
CA GLU A 182 -13.11 -8.19 -15.08
C GLU A 182 -13.35 -6.97 -15.98
N PRO A 183 -13.53 -7.17 -17.29
CA PRO A 183 -13.92 -6.10 -18.19
C PRO A 183 -15.20 -5.40 -17.72
N TYR A 184 -15.24 -4.09 -17.92
CA TYR A 184 -16.40 -3.28 -17.57
C TYR A 184 -16.67 -2.17 -18.58
N THR A 185 -17.93 -1.74 -18.62
CA THR A 185 -18.35 -0.51 -19.28
C THR A 185 -19.25 0.26 -18.32
N LEU A 186 -18.85 1.47 -17.96
CA LEU A 186 -19.67 2.44 -17.25
C LEU A 186 -20.40 3.32 -18.27
N VAL A 187 -21.73 3.34 -18.20
CA VAL A 187 -22.59 4.03 -19.16
C VAL A 187 -23.35 5.14 -18.45
N ALA A 188 -23.27 6.36 -18.97
CA ALA A 188 -23.99 7.53 -18.45
C ALA A 188 -25.39 7.67 -19.07
N ALA A 189 -26.20 8.55 -18.50
CA ALA A 189 -27.59 8.80 -18.94
C ALA A 189 -27.68 9.36 -20.37
N ASP A 190 -26.69 10.15 -20.80
CA ASP A 190 -26.58 10.68 -22.16
C ASP A 190 -26.00 9.66 -23.17
N GLY A 191 -25.64 8.47 -22.70
CA GLY A 191 -25.04 7.40 -23.49
C GLY A 191 -23.52 7.49 -23.66
N SER A 192 -22.85 8.50 -23.07
CA SER A 192 -21.39 8.54 -22.95
C SER A 192 -20.88 7.36 -22.11
N GLN A 193 -19.68 6.85 -22.44
CA GLN A 193 -19.19 5.59 -21.87
C GLN A 193 -17.70 5.66 -21.54
N GLN A 194 -17.32 4.95 -20.49
CA GLN A 194 -15.94 4.64 -20.13
C GLN A 194 -15.81 3.12 -19.98
N SER A 195 -14.76 2.51 -20.52
CA SER A 195 -14.55 1.06 -20.42
C SER A 195 -13.12 0.72 -19.99
N GLY A 196 -12.94 -0.47 -19.45
CA GLY A 196 -11.66 -0.97 -18.97
C GLY A 196 -11.63 -2.48 -18.84
N ASP A 197 -10.44 -3.02 -18.56
CA ASP A 197 -10.14 -4.45 -18.54
C ASP A 197 -8.92 -4.79 -17.67
N GLY A 198 -8.98 -4.42 -16.38
CA GLY A 198 -7.99 -4.81 -15.38
C GLY A 198 -6.85 -3.81 -15.18
N GLU A 199 -7.05 -2.54 -15.55
CA GLU A 199 -6.20 -1.41 -15.13
C GLU A 199 -6.32 -1.09 -13.62
N GLY A 200 -7.20 -1.77 -12.89
CA GLY A 200 -7.48 -1.52 -11.49
C GLY A 200 -8.73 -0.65 -11.29
N GLY A 201 -8.84 -0.08 -10.09
CA GLY A 201 -9.88 0.86 -9.72
C GLY A 201 -9.65 2.26 -10.30
N ASN A 202 -10.73 3.02 -10.37
CA ASN A 202 -10.80 4.31 -11.08
C ASN A 202 -11.63 5.31 -10.27
N ILE A 203 -11.42 6.60 -10.57
CA ILE A 203 -12.34 7.66 -10.16
C ILE A 203 -12.93 8.26 -11.42
N PHE A 204 -14.26 8.32 -11.47
CA PHE A 204 -15.03 8.94 -12.54
C PHE A 204 -15.76 10.18 -12.05
N ARG A 205 -16.25 10.98 -12.99
CA ARG A 205 -17.20 12.06 -12.72
C ARG A 205 -18.25 12.18 -13.81
N CYS A 206 -19.41 12.70 -13.45
CA CYS A 206 -20.48 13.13 -14.36
C CYS A 206 -21.16 14.39 -13.80
N THR A 207 -21.97 15.07 -14.60
CA THR A 207 -22.86 16.13 -14.12
C THR A 207 -24.01 15.56 -13.28
N PHE A 208 -24.76 16.41 -12.59
CA PHE A 208 -25.88 15.98 -11.72
C PHE A 208 -27.09 15.38 -12.46
N ASP A 209 -27.16 15.53 -13.78
CA ASP A 209 -28.12 14.84 -14.65
C ASP A 209 -27.56 13.55 -15.29
N GLY A 210 -26.32 13.18 -14.96
CA GLY A 210 -25.69 11.96 -15.43
C GLY A 210 -25.10 12.06 -16.84
N SER A 211 -24.89 13.26 -17.36
CA SER A 211 -24.19 13.50 -18.63
C SER A 211 -22.69 13.74 -18.46
N ASP A 212 -21.97 13.76 -19.59
CA ASP A 212 -20.53 14.04 -19.69
C ASP A 212 -19.67 13.17 -18.76
N LEU A 213 -19.81 11.84 -18.89
CA LEU A 213 -19.03 10.88 -18.11
C LEU A 213 -17.55 10.92 -18.49
N GLN A 214 -16.71 11.22 -17.49
CA GLN A 214 -15.27 11.34 -17.65
C GLN A 214 -14.51 10.49 -16.62
N ARG A 215 -13.40 9.90 -17.04
CA ARG A 215 -12.42 9.30 -16.12
C ARG A 215 -11.49 10.41 -15.59
N VAL A 216 -11.38 10.51 -14.27
CA VAL A 216 -10.52 11.50 -13.58
C VAL A 216 -9.13 10.93 -13.36
N ALA A 217 -9.04 9.72 -12.81
CA ALA A 217 -7.79 9.05 -12.47
C ALA A 217 -7.95 7.52 -12.47
N THR A 218 -6.82 6.80 -12.52
CA THR A 218 -6.75 5.32 -12.49
C THR A 218 -5.61 4.84 -11.59
N GLY A 219 -5.41 3.53 -11.47
CA GLY A 219 -4.30 2.95 -10.71
C GLY A 219 -4.60 2.77 -9.22
N PHE A 220 -5.88 2.66 -8.85
CA PHE A 220 -6.32 2.36 -7.49
C PHE A 220 -6.56 0.86 -7.31
N TRP A 221 -6.51 0.35 -6.08
CA TRP A 221 -7.08 -0.98 -5.81
C TRP A 221 -8.57 -0.84 -5.50
N ASN A 222 -8.92 -0.04 -4.49
CA ASN A 222 -10.31 0.34 -4.22
C ASN A 222 -10.37 1.76 -3.61
N PRO A 223 -10.71 2.81 -4.40
CA PRO A 223 -10.83 4.19 -3.92
C PRO A 223 -12.18 4.37 -3.19
N PHE A 224 -12.27 3.83 -1.98
CA PHE A 224 -13.55 3.56 -1.32
C PHE A 224 -14.18 4.80 -0.67
N GLY A 225 -13.37 5.69 -0.11
CA GLY A 225 -13.79 7.00 0.42
C GLY A 225 -13.23 8.14 -0.44
N ILE A 226 -14.05 9.15 -0.74
CA ILE A 226 -13.66 10.30 -1.58
C ILE A 226 -14.25 11.57 -0.98
N ALA A 227 -13.45 12.65 -0.89
CA ALA A 227 -13.91 13.96 -0.49
C ALA A 227 -13.20 15.09 -1.22
N LEU A 228 -13.89 16.22 -1.32
CA LEU A 228 -13.29 17.49 -1.68
C LEU A 228 -12.98 18.29 -0.41
N ASP A 229 -11.78 18.87 -0.34
CA ASP A 229 -11.47 19.86 0.69
C ASP A 229 -12.04 21.25 0.34
N PRO A 230 -12.05 22.21 1.27
CA PRO A 230 -12.56 23.56 1.01
C PRO A 230 -11.81 24.35 -0.09
N ALA A 231 -10.60 23.92 -0.48
CA ALA A 231 -9.84 24.51 -1.58
C ALA A 231 -10.15 23.83 -2.94
N GLY A 232 -11.04 22.84 -2.95
CA GLY A 232 -11.44 22.06 -4.12
C GLY A 232 -10.41 21.01 -4.53
N ARG A 233 -9.58 20.53 -3.60
CA ARG A 233 -8.69 19.38 -3.85
C ARG A 233 -9.46 18.09 -3.66
N LEU A 234 -9.32 17.18 -4.61
CA LEU A 234 -9.93 15.86 -4.52
C LEU A 234 -9.00 14.93 -3.76
N TRP A 235 -9.55 14.26 -2.75
CA TRP A 235 -8.82 13.31 -1.93
C TRP A 235 -9.55 11.97 -1.93
N THR A 236 -8.79 10.88 -1.83
CA THR A 236 -9.35 9.54 -1.65
C THR A 236 -8.51 8.71 -0.70
N VAL A 237 -9.15 7.71 -0.11
CA VAL A 237 -8.47 6.60 0.53
C VAL A 237 -8.57 5.35 -0.34
N GLY A 238 -7.43 4.70 -0.57
CA GLY A 238 -7.33 3.47 -1.33
C GLY A 238 -7.01 2.29 -0.43
N ASN A 239 -7.82 1.23 -0.44
CA ASN A 239 -7.42 -0.02 0.21
C ASN A 239 -6.21 -0.65 -0.50
N ASP A 240 -5.49 -1.53 0.19
CA ASP A 240 -4.36 -2.28 -0.35
C ASP A 240 -4.74 -3.75 -0.68
N PRO A 241 -3.98 -4.44 -1.55
CA PRO A 241 -4.29 -5.82 -1.96
C PRO A 241 -3.99 -6.90 -0.89
N ASP A 242 -3.98 -6.53 0.38
CA ASP A 242 -3.48 -7.27 1.54
C ASP A 242 -2.00 -7.67 1.45
N ALA A 243 -1.29 -7.23 0.40
CA ALA A 243 0.06 -7.65 0.04
C ALA A 243 1.04 -6.48 -0.15
N MET A 244 0.54 -5.24 -0.13
CA MET A 244 1.33 -4.01 -0.25
C MET A 244 0.83 -2.96 0.74
N PRO A 245 0.87 -3.23 2.05
CA PRO A 245 0.55 -2.21 3.03
C PRO A 245 1.56 -1.05 2.94
N PRO A 246 1.18 0.15 3.41
CA PRO A 246 -0.12 0.51 3.95
C PRO A 246 -1.14 0.76 2.82
N CYS A 247 -2.42 0.76 3.21
CA CYS A 247 -3.46 1.49 2.50
C CYS A 247 -3.05 2.96 2.30
N ARG A 248 -3.67 3.65 1.33
CA ARG A 248 -3.13 4.91 0.80
C ARG A 248 -4.10 6.07 1.02
N LEU A 249 -3.62 7.19 1.56
CA LEU A 249 -4.27 8.51 1.43
C LEU A 249 -3.69 9.19 0.19
N ILE A 250 -4.54 9.61 -0.74
CA ILE A 250 -4.11 10.08 -2.06
C ILE A 250 -4.73 11.45 -2.36
N HIS A 251 -3.89 12.42 -2.72
CA HIS A 251 -4.31 13.66 -3.37
C HIS A 251 -4.51 13.37 -4.86
N VAL A 252 -5.77 13.40 -5.31
CA VAL A 252 -6.20 13.01 -6.66
C VAL A 252 -6.08 14.20 -7.61
N VAL A 253 -5.30 14.05 -8.67
CA VAL A 253 -5.22 15.03 -9.76
C VAL A 253 -5.67 14.41 -11.09
N ALA A 254 -6.18 15.25 -11.99
CA ALA A 254 -6.74 14.78 -13.25
C ALA A 254 -5.69 14.15 -14.17
N GLY A 255 -6.07 13.07 -14.84
CA GLY A 255 -5.20 12.31 -15.74
C GLY A 255 -4.22 11.36 -15.04
N ALA A 256 -4.22 11.28 -13.71
CA ALA A 256 -3.22 10.55 -12.95
C ALA A 256 -3.39 9.03 -13.01
N ASP A 257 -2.27 8.33 -13.01
CA ASP A 257 -2.14 6.89 -12.78
C ASP A 257 -1.42 6.67 -11.44
N TYR A 258 -2.10 6.03 -10.48
CA TYR A 258 -1.56 5.70 -9.16
C TYR A 258 -0.93 4.28 -9.10
N GLY A 259 -0.72 3.66 -10.25
CA GLY A 259 0.25 2.59 -10.46
C GLY A 259 -0.30 1.16 -10.43
N PHE A 260 -1.32 0.87 -9.61
CA PHE A 260 -1.86 -0.48 -9.46
C PHE A 260 -2.55 -0.95 -10.73
N GLN A 261 -2.39 -2.21 -11.13
CA GLN A 261 -3.17 -2.80 -12.22
C GLN A 261 -3.43 -4.29 -12.00
N PHE A 262 -4.70 -4.64 -11.85
CA PHE A 262 -5.10 -6.02 -11.58
C PHE A 262 -4.66 -7.04 -12.64
N ARG A 263 -4.58 -6.62 -13.92
CA ARG A 263 -4.16 -7.48 -15.04
C ARG A 263 -2.79 -8.12 -14.81
N PHE A 264 -1.92 -7.44 -14.05
CA PHE A 264 -0.59 -7.91 -13.71
C PHE A 264 -0.54 -8.69 -12.39
N GLY A 265 -1.70 -9.05 -11.85
CA GLY A 265 -1.84 -9.79 -10.60
C GLY A 265 -2.37 -8.90 -9.48
N ARG A 266 -3.20 -9.49 -8.62
CA ARG A 266 -3.90 -8.79 -7.52
C ARG A 266 -2.96 -8.21 -6.47
N ALA A 267 -1.76 -8.78 -6.28
CA ALA A 267 -0.87 -8.45 -5.17
C ALA A 267 -0.19 -7.06 -5.24
N GLY A 268 -0.19 -6.38 -6.39
CA GLY A 268 0.47 -5.07 -6.53
C GLY A 268 2.00 -5.11 -6.60
N THR A 269 2.63 -6.29 -6.60
CA THR A 269 4.10 -6.47 -6.58
C THR A 269 4.73 -6.76 -7.95
N HIS A 270 3.93 -6.81 -9.00
CA HIS A 270 4.43 -7.14 -10.33
C HIS A 270 5.34 -6.01 -10.86
N PRO A 271 6.44 -6.30 -11.59
CA PRO A 271 7.37 -5.27 -12.11
C PRO A 271 6.79 -4.20 -13.05
N LEU A 272 5.51 -4.31 -13.43
CA LEU A 272 4.78 -3.37 -14.28
C LEU A 272 3.66 -2.63 -13.52
N GLN A 273 3.59 -2.83 -12.21
CA GLN A 273 2.72 -2.12 -11.28
C GLN A 273 3.56 -1.20 -10.41
N ALA A 274 2.93 -0.15 -9.89
CA ALA A 274 3.50 0.71 -8.87
C ALA A 274 2.51 0.88 -7.70
N TRP A 275 3.01 0.97 -6.48
CA TRP A 275 2.17 1.24 -5.30
C TRP A 275 2.29 2.68 -4.82
N ASN A 276 3.48 3.27 -4.95
CA ASN A 276 3.81 4.59 -4.42
C ASN A 276 4.62 5.43 -5.44
N GLY A 277 4.27 5.35 -6.72
CA GLY A 277 4.85 6.21 -7.75
C GLY A 277 6.24 5.79 -8.24
N GLU A 278 6.66 4.54 -8.02
CA GLU A 278 8.00 4.05 -8.36
C GLU A 278 8.22 3.79 -9.86
N LEU A 279 7.16 3.74 -10.66
CA LEU A 279 7.26 3.61 -12.12
C LEU A 279 7.10 4.98 -12.81
N PRO A 280 7.78 5.19 -13.96
CA PRO A 280 7.56 6.38 -14.79
C PRO A 280 6.08 6.61 -15.11
N GLY A 281 5.65 7.87 -15.05
CA GLY A 281 4.26 8.27 -15.29
C GLY A 281 3.26 7.92 -14.17
N THR A 282 3.71 7.35 -13.04
CA THR A 282 2.84 7.06 -11.88
C THR A 282 3.07 8.05 -10.74
N LEU A 283 2.03 8.31 -9.92
CA LEU A 283 2.11 9.27 -8.81
C LEU A 283 2.08 8.59 -7.42
N PRO A 284 2.80 9.15 -6.43
CA PRO A 284 2.84 8.62 -5.07
C PRO A 284 1.59 8.98 -4.24
N MET A 285 1.42 8.28 -3.12
CA MET A 285 0.43 8.63 -2.09
C MET A 285 0.90 9.83 -1.26
N ALA A 286 -0.04 10.53 -0.61
CA ALA A 286 0.26 11.62 0.32
C ALA A 286 0.69 11.11 1.71
N ALA A 287 0.09 10.00 2.16
CA ALA A 287 0.44 9.29 3.39
C ALA A 287 -0.09 7.85 3.33
N GLY A 288 0.45 6.98 4.19
CA GLY A 288 -0.17 5.68 4.47
C GLY A 288 -1.32 5.82 5.46
N THR A 289 -2.31 4.93 5.38
CA THR A 289 -3.44 4.85 6.31
C THR A 289 -3.48 3.56 7.09
N GLY A 290 -4.36 3.49 8.09
CA GLY A 290 -4.77 2.22 8.70
C GLY A 290 -5.40 1.25 7.69
N GLU A 291 -5.62 0.00 8.13
CA GLU A 291 -6.16 -1.09 7.31
C GLU A 291 -7.64 -0.87 6.95
N ALA A 292 -8.01 -1.24 5.73
CA ALA A 292 -9.34 -1.08 5.14
C ALA A 292 -9.97 0.29 5.44
N PRO A 293 -9.36 1.40 4.96
CA PRO A 293 -9.98 2.69 5.11
C PRO A 293 -11.31 2.75 4.35
N CYS A 294 -12.37 3.21 5.01
CA CYS A 294 -13.72 3.15 4.45
C CYS A 294 -14.27 4.52 4.03
N ASP A 295 -13.84 5.60 4.66
CA ASP A 295 -14.32 6.92 4.32
C ASP A 295 -13.32 8.00 4.68
N LEU A 296 -13.51 9.17 4.08
CA LEU A 296 -12.67 10.34 4.22
C LEU A 296 -13.54 11.59 4.21
N ILE A 297 -13.38 12.47 5.20
CA ILE A 297 -13.98 13.81 5.18
C ILE A 297 -12.94 14.90 5.45
N ALA A 298 -13.17 16.09 4.91
CA ALA A 298 -12.46 17.30 5.31
C ALA A 298 -13.16 17.95 6.51
N HIS A 299 -12.52 18.00 7.67
CA HIS A 299 -13.10 18.57 8.89
C HIS A 299 -12.10 19.43 9.67
N GLY A 300 -12.41 20.71 9.85
CA GLY A 300 -11.50 21.69 10.46
C GLY A 300 -10.31 22.02 9.56
N ASP A 301 -9.10 21.69 9.99
CA ASP A 301 -7.85 21.79 9.24
C ASP A 301 -7.25 20.42 8.86
N ARG A 302 -8.04 19.35 9.02
CA ARG A 302 -7.57 17.97 8.91
C ARG A 302 -8.50 17.12 8.07
N LEU A 303 -7.92 16.15 7.41
CA LEU A 303 -8.62 15.05 6.77
C LEU A 303 -8.87 13.96 7.81
N TRP A 304 -10.11 13.51 7.97
CA TRP A 304 -10.46 12.43 8.91
C TRP A 304 -10.73 11.16 8.11
N VAL A 305 -10.18 10.04 8.55
CA VAL A 305 -10.30 8.75 7.87
C VAL A 305 -10.79 7.69 8.85
N THR A 306 -11.79 6.91 8.46
CA THR A 306 -12.17 5.69 9.17
C THR A 306 -11.26 4.55 8.73
N SER A 307 -10.70 3.79 9.68
CA SER A 307 -9.98 2.55 9.41
C SER A 307 -10.76 1.39 10.00
N TRP A 308 -11.55 0.72 9.16
CA TRP A 308 -12.40 -0.38 9.58
C TRP A 308 -11.59 -1.55 10.13
N GLY A 309 -10.47 -1.85 9.48
CA GLY A 309 -9.58 -2.97 9.82
C GLY A 309 -8.90 -2.81 11.17
N ASP A 310 -8.48 -1.58 11.47
CA ASP A 310 -7.73 -1.19 12.66
C ASP A 310 -8.60 -0.67 13.81
N ASN A 311 -9.92 -0.73 13.68
CA ASN A 311 -10.88 -0.33 14.72
C ASN A 311 -10.70 1.13 15.19
N ARG A 312 -10.47 2.08 14.27
CA ARG A 312 -10.12 3.46 14.65
C ARG A 312 -10.53 4.51 13.64
N ILE A 313 -10.48 5.76 14.09
CA ILE A 313 -10.56 6.96 13.25
C ILE A 313 -9.24 7.70 13.39
N GLU A 314 -8.65 8.06 12.25
CA GLU A 314 -7.39 8.76 12.13
C GLU A 314 -7.64 10.19 11.63
N ARG A 315 -6.79 11.14 12.04
CA ARG A 315 -6.75 12.50 11.49
C ARG A 315 -5.42 12.75 10.83
N TYR A 316 -5.46 13.42 9.69
CA TYR A 316 -4.35 13.69 8.80
C TYR A 316 -4.19 15.21 8.69
N ARG A 317 -2.99 15.73 8.97
CA ARG A 317 -2.66 17.14 8.80
C ARG A 317 -1.89 17.36 7.49
N PRO A 318 -2.54 17.87 6.42
CA PRO A 318 -1.87 18.11 5.15
C PRO A 318 -0.74 19.14 5.29
N GLN A 319 0.40 18.85 4.68
CA GLN A 319 1.54 19.76 4.55
C GLN A 319 1.92 19.92 3.07
N PRO A 320 2.19 21.16 2.60
CA PRO A 320 2.56 21.41 1.21
C PRO A 320 3.79 20.61 0.77
N GLN A 321 3.74 20.06 -0.45
CA GLN A 321 4.89 19.42 -1.11
C GLN A 321 4.79 19.64 -2.63
N GLY A 322 5.35 20.73 -3.14
CA GLY A 322 5.19 21.08 -4.56
C GLY A 322 3.71 21.28 -4.92
N ALA A 323 3.29 20.74 -6.07
CA ALA A 323 1.91 20.72 -6.55
C ALA A 323 1.07 19.60 -5.91
N THR A 324 1.57 18.98 -4.84
CA THR A 324 0.85 18.00 -4.03
C THR A 324 1.07 18.24 -2.54
N TRP A 325 0.69 17.26 -1.73
CA TRP A 325 0.69 17.31 -0.28
C TRP A 325 1.22 16.00 0.29
N LYS A 326 1.92 16.10 1.42
CA LYS A 326 2.14 14.99 2.34
C LYS A 326 1.26 15.18 3.57
N SER A 327 1.17 14.18 4.43
CA SER A 327 0.39 14.31 5.66
C SER A 327 1.02 13.60 6.85
N GLU A 328 0.85 14.20 8.03
CA GLU A 328 1.11 13.56 9.32
C GLU A 328 -0.18 12.97 9.88
N THR A 329 -0.10 11.77 10.42
CA THR A 329 -1.25 11.02 10.95
C THR A 329 -1.26 11.03 12.48
N GLU A 330 -2.45 11.10 13.06
CA GLU A 330 -2.70 10.83 14.48
C GLU A 330 -3.93 9.93 14.63
N VAL A 331 -3.92 9.03 15.60
CA VAL A 331 -5.13 8.30 16.00
C VAL A 331 -5.99 9.22 16.85
N PHE A 332 -7.25 9.37 16.48
CA PHE A 332 -8.19 10.26 17.16
C PHE A 332 -9.22 9.49 18.00
N VAL A 333 -9.76 8.41 17.45
CA VAL A 333 -10.66 7.49 18.15
C VAL A 333 -10.13 6.08 18.02
N GLN A 334 -10.00 5.35 19.12
CA GLN A 334 -9.60 3.95 19.15
C GLN A 334 -10.70 3.12 19.80
N GLY A 335 -11.23 2.15 19.07
CA GLY A 335 -12.17 1.17 19.61
C GLY A 335 -11.54 -0.21 19.79
N ASP A 336 -12.33 -1.13 20.34
CA ASP A 336 -12.01 -2.56 20.43
C ASP A 336 -12.39 -3.29 19.13
N ALA A 337 -12.25 -4.62 19.10
CA ALA A 337 -12.57 -5.45 17.94
C ALA A 337 -14.01 -5.28 17.41
N SER A 338 -14.93 -4.76 18.23
CA SER A 338 -16.33 -4.50 17.91
C SER A 338 -16.62 -3.07 17.43
N PHE A 339 -15.61 -2.21 17.28
CA PHE A 339 -15.77 -0.89 16.68
C PHE A 339 -15.16 -0.88 15.29
N ARG A 340 -16.00 -0.81 14.27
CA ARG A 340 -15.68 -1.01 12.85
C ARG A 340 -16.19 0.20 12.06
N PRO A 341 -15.58 1.39 12.22
CA PRO A 341 -16.09 2.62 11.63
C PRO A 341 -16.06 2.54 10.10
N VAL A 342 -17.15 2.96 9.45
CA VAL A 342 -17.31 2.91 7.98
C VAL A 342 -17.40 4.32 7.41
N ALA A 343 -18.54 4.99 7.51
CA ALA A 343 -18.79 6.30 6.89
C ALA A 343 -18.91 7.42 7.92
N MET A 344 -18.68 8.65 7.49
CA MET A 344 -18.78 9.85 8.31
C MET A 344 -19.59 10.95 7.64
N ALA A 345 -20.32 11.71 8.46
CA ALA A 345 -21.06 12.89 8.01
C ALA A 345 -20.85 14.05 8.98
N ALA A 346 -20.27 15.15 8.48
CA ALA A 346 -20.10 16.37 9.27
C ALA A 346 -21.40 17.19 9.27
N ALA A 347 -21.87 17.53 10.47
CA ALA A 347 -23.00 18.43 10.68
C ALA A 347 -22.56 19.90 10.78
N ALA A 348 -23.52 20.81 10.60
CA ALA A 348 -23.27 22.26 10.58
C ALA A 348 -22.76 22.81 11.92
N ASP A 349 -23.07 22.15 13.03
CA ASP A 349 -22.58 22.48 14.38
C ASP A 349 -21.13 22.03 14.62
N GLY A 350 -20.51 21.36 13.64
CA GLY A 350 -19.17 20.80 13.74
C GLY A 350 -19.12 19.42 14.39
N SER A 351 -20.26 18.82 14.77
CA SER A 351 -20.31 17.41 15.16
C SER A 351 -20.15 16.50 13.93
N VAL A 352 -19.69 15.27 14.15
CA VAL A 352 -19.48 14.28 13.09
C VAL A 352 -20.19 13.00 13.48
N TYR A 353 -21.10 12.53 12.63
CA TYR A 353 -21.72 11.21 12.76
C TYR A 353 -20.82 10.15 12.13
N VAL A 354 -20.79 8.97 12.72
CA VAL A 354 -19.97 7.83 12.25
C VAL A 354 -20.83 6.59 12.23
N THR A 355 -20.91 5.90 11.09
CA THR A 355 -21.49 4.55 11.03
C THR A 355 -20.45 3.52 11.44
N ASP A 356 -20.90 2.47 12.12
CA ASP A 356 -20.05 1.43 12.67
C ASP A 356 -20.66 0.06 12.37
N TRP A 357 -19.89 -0.79 11.69
CA TRP A 357 -20.33 -2.12 11.27
C TRP A 357 -20.44 -3.10 12.44
N ALA A 358 -19.81 -2.80 13.58
CA ALA A 358 -19.73 -3.58 14.81
C ALA A 358 -19.11 -4.99 14.73
N ASP A 359 -18.95 -5.56 13.53
CA ASP A 359 -18.39 -6.89 13.27
C ASP A 359 -17.44 -6.88 12.07
N ARG A 360 -16.48 -7.80 12.05
CA ARG A 360 -15.53 -7.98 10.94
C ARG A 360 -16.15 -8.80 9.79
N SER A 361 -17.24 -9.52 10.05
CA SER A 361 -17.89 -10.37 9.05
C SER A 361 -18.34 -9.55 7.84
N TYR A 362 -17.84 -9.89 6.66
CA TYR A 362 -18.31 -9.31 5.39
C TYR A 362 -19.78 -9.69 5.09
N PRO A 363 -20.21 -10.96 5.24
CA PRO A 363 -21.63 -11.29 5.22
C PRO A 363 -22.42 -10.49 6.25
N VAL A 364 -23.57 -9.95 5.86
CA VAL A 364 -24.49 -9.30 6.79
C VAL A 364 -24.78 -10.20 8.00
N HIS A 365 -24.64 -9.62 9.17
CA HIS A 365 -24.62 -10.33 10.45
C HIS A 365 -25.63 -9.76 11.47
N GLY A 366 -26.44 -8.77 11.07
CA GLY A 366 -27.48 -8.19 11.92
C GLY A 366 -26.97 -7.32 13.08
N LYS A 367 -25.75 -6.77 12.97
CA LYS A 367 -25.21 -5.80 13.95
C LYS A 367 -24.94 -4.47 13.26
N GLY A 368 -24.89 -3.36 14.00
CA GLY A 368 -24.59 -2.06 13.43
C GLY A 368 -24.86 -0.94 14.41
N ARG A 369 -24.10 0.15 14.33
CA ARG A 369 -24.20 1.28 15.25
C ARG A 369 -24.03 2.60 14.52
N VAL A 370 -24.55 3.66 15.13
CA VAL A 370 -24.30 5.05 14.74
C VAL A 370 -23.83 5.82 15.96
N TRP A 371 -22.71 6.52 15.80
CA TRP A 371 -22.09 7.34 16.83
C TRP A 371 -22.14 8.81 16.44
N ARG A 372 -22.13 9.71 17.44
CA ARG A 372 -21.91 11.15 17.25
C ARG A 372 -20.66 11.59 18.02
N LEU A 373 -19.71 12.18 17.30
CA LEU A 373 -18.54 12.86 17.84
C LEU A 373 -18.86 14.36 17.95
N SER A 374 -18.65 14.94 19.12
CA SER A 374 -18.87 16.36 19.37
C SER A 374 -17.79 16.94 20.29
N ARG A 375 -17.58 18.25 20.21
CA ARG A 375 -16.76 18.97 21.19
C ARG A 375 -17.49 19.08 22.53
N LYS A 376 -16.76 18.99 23.62
CA LYS A 376 -17.30 19.25 24.97
C LYS A 376 -17.60 20.75 25.12
N ALA A 377 -18.68 21.08 25.84
CA ALA A 377 -19.25 22.43 25.92
C ALA A 377 -18.27 23.56 26.34
N ASP A 378 -17.19 23.22 27.05
CA ASP A 378 -16.20 24.20 27.54
C ASP A 378 -15.04 24.49 26.56
N ASP A 379 -15.03 23.84 25.37
CA ASP A 379 -13.95 23.95 24.39
C ASP A 379 -14.44 24.55 23.06
N ALA A 380 -14.64 25.87 23.07
CA ALA A 380 -14.79 26.69 21.88
C ALA A 380 -13.42 26.83 21.19
N GLY A 381 -12.99 25.77 20.51
CA GLY A 381 -11.75 25.81 19.75
C GLY A 381 -11.77 26.95 18.74
N SER A 382 -10.60 27.56 18.53
CA SER A 382 -10.40 28.51 17.44
C SER A 382 -10.75 27.87 16.10
N ALA A 383 -11.51 28.57 15.26
CA ALA A 383 -11.77 28.14 13.90
C ALA A 383 -10.45 28.03 13.13
N VAL A 384 -9.99 26.80 12.90
CA VAL A 384 -8.84 26.51 12.04
C VAL A 384 -9.39 26.13 10.67
N SER A 385 -8.88 26.76 9.62
CA SER A 385 -9.29 26.51 8.25
C SER A 385 -8.28 25.63 7.52
N PHE A 386 -8.77 24.81 6.59
CA PHE A 386 -7.91 24.13 5.64
C PHE A 386 -6.95 25.08 4.91
N PRO A 387 -5.72 24.62 4.58
CA PRO A 387 -4.78 25.41 3.81
C PRO A 387 -5.33 25.80 2.42
N ALA A 388 -5.12 27.06 2.01
CA ALA A 388 -5.39 27.52 0.65
C ALA A 388 -4.46 26.85 -0.39
N LEU A 389 -4.77 27.00 -1.68
CA LEU A 389 -3.91 26.50 -2.77
C LEU A 389 -2.51 27.12 -2.70
N THR A 390 -1.50 26.28 -2.87
CA THR A 390 -0.10 26.71 -2.98
C THR A 390 0.17 27.30 -4.37
N ALA A 391 1.26 28.05 -4.51
CA ALA A 391 1.70 28.57 -5.80
C ALA A 391 1.95 27.46 -6.83
N ALA A 392 2.48 26.31 -6.40
CA ALA A 392 2.72 25.17 -7.27
C ALA A 392 1.42 24.50 -7.74
N GLU A 393 0.40 24.41 -6.89
CA GLU A 393 -0.94 23.95 -7.30
C GLU A 393 -1.61 24.92 -8.26
N THR A 394 -1.48 26.22 -8.03
CA THR A 394 -1.98 27.25 -8.96
C THR A 394 -1.30 27.14 -10.31
N GLU A 395 0.02 26.94 -10.33
CA GLU A 395 0.77 26.75 -11.57
C GLU A 395 0.39 25.43 -12.28
N ALA A 396 0.22 24.34 -11.55
CA ALA A 396 -0.27 23.07 -12.10
C ALA A 396 -1.65 23.25 -12.75
N LYS A 397 -2.59 23.93 -12.07
CA LYS A 397 -3.92 24.25 -12.64
C LYS A 397 -3.81 25.11 -13.91
N ARG A 398 -2.87 26.07 -13.97
CA ARG A 398 -2.64 26.90 -15.17
C ARG A 398 -2.08 26.06 -16.33
N ILE A 399 -1.09 25.20 -16.06
CA ILE A 399 -0.48 24.31 -17.05
C ILE A 399 -1.50 23.29 -17.58
N GLU A 400 -2.35 22.75 -16.70
CA GLU A 400 -3.42 21.83 -17.07
C GLU A 400 -4.51 22.53 -17.89
N LYS A 401 -5.11 23.60 -17.34
CA LYS A 401 -6.40 24.13 -17.81
C LYS A 401 -6.35 25.45 -18.55
N GLY A 402 -5.23 26.18 -18.52
CA GLY A 402 -5.14 27.51 -19.10
C GLY A 402 -5.30 27.51 -20.63
N ASP A 403 -6.25 28.28 -21.13
CA ASP A 403 -6.56 28.36 -22.56
C ASP A 403 -5.41 28.95 -23.39
N GLU A 404 -4.61 29.84 -22.79
CA GLU A 404 -3.42 30.45 -23.40
C GLU A 404 -2.15 29.59 -23.26
N THR A 405 -2.22 28.47 -22.53
CA THR A 405 -1.04 27.61 -22.27
C THR A 405 -0.65 26.87 -23.56
N THR A 406 0.58 27.10 -24.02
CA THR A 406 1.10 26.54 -25.28
C THR A 406 1.71 25.15 -25.10
N VAL A 407 1.93 24.45 -26.22
CA VAL A 407 2.74 23.21 -26.25
C VAL A 407 4.11 23.44 -25.61
N ALA A 408 4.76 24.57 -25.91
CA ALA A 408 6.08 24.90 -25.36
C ALA A 408 6.06 25.05 -23.83
N ASP A 409 5.01 25.65 -23.27
CA ASP A 409 4.85 25.77 -21.82
C ASP A 409 4.70 24.39 -21.16
N ARG A 410 3.91 23.50 -21.76
CA ARG A 410 3.70 22.14 -21.26
C ARG A 410 4.96 21.29 -21.39
N LEU A 411 5.67 21.35 -22.52
CA LEU A 411 6.96 20.68 -22.70
C LEU A 411 8.02 21.18 -21.71
N LYS A 412 8.01 22.46 -21.35
CA LYS A 412 8.87 23.00 -20.29
C LYS A 412 8.47 22.47 -18.91
N ALA A 413 7.18 22.39 -18.61
CA ALA A 413 6.68 21.84 -17.34
C ALA A 413 6.99 20.33 -17.18
N LEU A 414 7.09 19.56 -18.28
CA LEU A 414 7.55 18.16 -18.25
C LEU A 414 8.99 18.01 -17.72
N GLU A 415 9.82 19.06 -17.75
CA GLU A 415 11.18 19.00 -17.18
C GLU A 415 11.21 19.11 -15.66
N SER A 416 10.10 19.48 -15.02
CA SER A 416 10.02 19.68 -13.57
C SER A 416 10.43 18.42 -12.78
N ASP A 417 11.03 18.60 -11.62
CA ASP A 417 11.25 17.51 -10.65
C ASP A 417 9.95 17.16 -9.90
N ASP A 418 8.99 18.08 -9.88
CA ASP A 418 7.65 17.85 -9.36
C ASP A 418 6.80 16.99 -10.30
N ALA A 419 6.53 15.75 -9.90
CA ALA A 419 5.75 14.79 -10.68
C ALA A 419 4.30 15.23 -10.91
N PHE A 420 3.69 15.97 -9.99
CA PHE A 420 2.32 16.45 -10.12
C PHE A 420 2.24 17.62 -11.11
N LEU A 421 3.28 18.46 -11.19
CA LEU A 421 3.36 19.48 -12.24
C LEU A 421 3.59 18.85 -13.63
N ARG A 422 4.40 17.80 -13.73
CA ARG A 422 4.52 17.02 -14.98
C ARG A 422 3.18 16.40 -15.37
N GLN A 423 2.45 15.83 -14.41
CA GLN A 423 1.11 15.27 -14.64
C GLN A 423 0.14 16.32 -15.18
N ALA A 424 0.12 17.53 -14.62
CA ALA A 424 -0.68 18.63 -15.13
C ALA A 424 -0.34 18.97 -16.59
N ALA A 425 0.95 18.93 -16.96
CA ALA A 425 1.38 19.16 -18.34
C ALA A 425 0.91 18.04 -19.29
N MET A 426 1.07 16.77 -18.89
CA MET A 426 0.62 15.61 -19.67
C MET A 426 -0.88 15.64 -19.92
N PHE A 427 -1.68 15.81 -18.85
CA PHE A 427 -3.13 15.88 -18.98
C PHE A 427 -3.58 17.14 -19.73
N GLY A 428 -2.89 18.26 -19.56
CA GLY A 428 -3.12 19.48 -20.34
C GLY A 428 -2.98 19.26 -21.84
N LEU A 429 -1.93 18.53 -22.27
CA LEU A 429 -1.72 18.19 -23.70
C LEU A 429 -2.85 17.32 -24.27
N VAL A 430 -3.30 16.31 -23.51
CA VAL A 430 -4.44 15.45 -23.85
C VAL A 430 -5.70 16.29 -24.00
N ARG A 431 -6.07 17.00 -22.93
CA ARG A 431 -7.34 17.72 -22.83
C ARG A 431 -7.48 18.83 -23.87
N SER A 432 -6.39 19.49 -24.25
CA SER A 432 -6.42 20.54 -25.27
C SER A 432 -6.19 20.03 -26.69
N GLY A 433 -6.09 18.71 -26.92
CA GLY A 433 -5.87 18.13 -28.24
C GLY A 433 -4.50 18.46 -28.86
N GLN A 434 -3.52 18.85 -28.04
CA GLN A 434 -2.22 19.36 -28.49
C GLN A 434 -1.18 18.26 -28.75
N LEU A 435 -1.49 17.00 -28.44
CA LEU A 435 -0.55 15.88 -28.60
C LEU A 435 -0.08 15.69 -30.05
N ALA A 436 -0.97 15.93 -31.02
CA ALA A 436 -0.66 15.77 -32.45
C ALA A 436 0.27 16.86 -33.00
N ASP A 437 0.39 17.99 -32.30
CA ASP A 437 1.21 19.14 -32.71
C ASP A 437 2.69 18.97 -32.34
N ILE A 438 3.03 17.93 -31.57
CA ILE A 438 4.38 17.69 -31.07
C ILE A 438 5.17 16.87 -32.09
N ASP A 439 6.26 17.45 -32.60
CA ASP A 439 7.30 16.70 -33.30
C ASP A 439 8.14 15.91 -32.29
N ARG A 440 7.81 14.62 -32.15
CA ARG A 440 8.49 13.71 -31.22
C ARG A 440 9.99 13.56 -31.49
N GLU A 441 10.43 13.71 -32.74
CA GLU A 441 11.84 13.56 -33.11
C GLU A 441 12.68 14.79 -32.67
N ALA A 442 12.01 15.92 -32.40
CA ALA A 442 12.65 17.12 -31.88
C ALA A 442 12.84 17.12 -30.35
N LEU A 443 12.30 16.13 -29.63
CA LEU A 443 12.34 16.08 -28.16
C LEU A 443 13.70 15.56 -27.64
N ALA A 444 14.55 16.48 -27.17
CA ALA A 444 15.88 16.15 -26.67
C ALA A 444 15.88 15.51 -25.27
N SER A 445 14.92 15.84 -24.40
CA SER A 445 14.90 15.37 -23.01
C SER A 445 14.17 14.03 -22.83
N PRO A 446 14.73 13.08 -22.06
CA PRO A 446 14.02 11.87 -21.66
C PRO A 446 12.69 12.15 -20.95
N LYS A 447 12.60 13.20 -20.10
CA LYS A 447 11.35 13.52 -19.38
C LYS A 447 10.23 13.94 -20.33
N GLN A 448 10.56 14.73 -21.36
CA GLN A 448 9.59 15.09 -22.40
C GLN A 448 9.12 13.88 -23.21
N ARG A 449 10.04 13.00 -23.60
CA ARG A 449 9.69 11.79 -24.38
C ARG A 449 8.85 10.81 -23.57
N GLU A 450 9.22 10.60 -22.31
CA GLU A 450 8.44 9.80 -21.35
C GLU A 450 7.04 10.41 -21.16
N GLY A 451 6.95 11.70 -20.86
CA GLY A 451 5.68 12.38 -20.66
C GLY A 451 4.77 12.37 -21.90
N LEU A 452 5.35 12.45 -23.11
CA LEU A 452 4.60 12.30 -24.36
C LEU A 452 4.01 10.90 -24.51
N LEU A 453 4.78 9.85 -24.23
CA LEU A 453 4.28 8.47 -24.27
C LEU A 453 3.19 8.24 -23.22
N THR A 454 3.38 8.75 -22.00
CA THR A 454 2.39 8.64 -20.92
C THR A 454 1.10 9.37 -21.27
N ALA A 455 1.17 10.54 -21.90
CA ALA A 455 -0.01 11.28 -22.36
C ALA A 455 -0.76 10.54 -23.48
N TRP A 456 -0.06 9.95 -24.46
CA TRP A 456 -0.69 9.11 -25.49
C TRP A 456 -1.30 7.83 -24.93
N ARG A 457 -0.65 7.21 -23.95
CA ARG A 457 -1.19 6.06 -23.22
C ARG A 457 -2.49 6.43 -22.50
N TRP A 458 -2.55 7.60 -21.86
CA TRP A 458 -3.78 8.11 -21.25
C TRP A 458 -4.88 8.36 -22.28
N GLN A 459 -4.55 9.02 -23.41
CA GLN A 459 -5.50 9.24 -24.53
C GLN A 459 -6.09 7.92 -25.04
N GLN A 460 -5.27 6.86 -25.20
CA GLN A 460 -5.73 5.52 -25.58
C GLN A 460 -6.66 4.89 -24.52
N LEU A 461 -6.43 5.15 -23.24
CA LEU A 461 -7.24 4.61 -22.13
C LEU A 461 -8.63 5.25 -22.07
N THR A 462 -8.70 6.58 -22.21
CA THR A 462 -9.97 7.33 -22.06
C THR A 462 -10.76 7.44 -23.36
N GLU A 463 -10.07 7.44 -24.51
CA GLU A 463 -10.69 7.52 -25.84
C GLU A 463 -10.04 6.49 -26.79
N PRO A 464 -10.28 5.18 -26.62
CA PRO A 464 -9.57 4.14 -27.37
C PRO A 464 -9.67 4.25 -28.89
N ALA A 465 -10.79 4.78 -29.41
CA ALA A 465 -11.00 4.98 -30.84
C ALA A 465 -10.15 6.12 -31.44
N SER A 466 -9.64 7.04 -30.61
CA SER A 466 -8.84 8.19 -31.05
C SER A 466 -7.39 7.83 -31.40
N VAL A 467 -6.88 6.71 -30.90
CA VAL A 467 -5.51 6.24 -31.13
C VAL A 467 -5.53 5.00 -32.00
N THR A 468 -5.10 5.13 -33.25
CA THR A 468 -5.09 4.00 -34.18
C THR A 468 -3.98 3.00 -33.82
N PRO A 469 -4.14 1.69 -34.12
CA PRO A 469 -3.08 0.71 -33.93
C PRO A 469 -1.77 1.09 -34.60
N GLN A 470 -1.81 1.69 -35.80
CA GLN A 470 -0.63 2.14 -36.53
C GLN A 470 0.10 3.28 -35.80
N GLN A 471 -0.64 4.26 -35.27
CA GLN A 471 -0.08 5.37 -34.51
C GLN A 471 0.55 4.87 -33.20
N ARG A 472 -0.17 4.02 -32.47
CA ARG A 472 0.35 3.36 -31.27
C ARG A 472 1.63 2.60 -31.58
N ASP A 473 1.65 1.77 -32.61
CA ASP A 473 2.81 0.96 -32.96
C ASP A 473 4.04 1.80 -33.35
N ALA A 474 3.82 2.95 -34.01
CA ALA A 474 4.88 3.90 -34.30
C ALA A 474 5.47 4.53 -33.03
N LEU A 475 4.62 4.89 -32.05
CA LEU A 475 5.06 5.43 -30.76
C LEU A 475 5.77 4.38 -29.90
N LEU A 476 5.25 3.14 -29.87
CA LEU A 476 5.86 2.03 -29.15
C LEU A 476 7.23 1.67 -29.72
N THR A 477 7.35 1.59 -31.05
CA THR A 477 8.65 1.33 -31.71
C THR A 477 9.67 2.41 -31.35
N TRP A 478 9.25 3.67 -31.40
CA TRP A 478 10.07 4.82 -31.03
C TRP A 478 10.53 4.73 -29.55
N GLY A 479 9.59 4.55 -28.61
CA GLY A 479 9.92 4.47 -27.19
C GLY A 479 10.75 3.24 -26.79
N LEU A 480 10.47 2.06 -27.35
CA LEU A 480 11.26 0.84 -27.09
C LEU A 480 12.70 0.97 -27.61
N SER A 481 12.93 1.78 -28.64
CA SER A 481 14.27 2.07 -29.17
C SER A 481 15.04 3.14 -28.38
N ASP A 482 14.39 3.83 -27.45
CA ASP A 482 14.99 4.97 -26.73
C ASP A 482 16.09 4.56 -25.75
N THR A 483 17.20 5.28 -25.72
CA THR A 483 18.32 4.99 -24.81
C THR A 483 17.98 5.18 -23.33
N SER A 484 17.00 6.03 -23.01
CA SER A 484 16.51 6.22 -21.65
C SER A 484 15.76 4.98 -21.15
N THR A 485 16.05 4.59 -19.91
CA THR A 485 15.33 3.50 -19.23
C THR A 485 13.88 3.86 -18.98
N ASP A 486 13.59 5.10 -18.58
CA ASP A 486 12.22 5.52 -18.25
C ASP A 486 11.33 5.54 -19.49
N VAL A 487 11.85 6.06 -20.61
CA VAL A 487 11.13 6.09 -21.88
C VAL A 487 10.85 4.67 -22.38
N ALA A 488 11.86 3.80 -22.32
CA ALA A 488 11.72 2.39 -22.71
C ALA A 488 10.73 1.64 -21.81
N ASN A 489 10.75 1.89 -20.49
CA ASN A 489 9.82 1.30 -19.53
C ASN A 489 8.38 1.76 -19.77
N THR A 490 8.14 3.05 -20.05
CA THR A 490 6.80 3.56 -20.39
C THR A 490 6.26 2.90 -21.66
N ALA A 491 7.09 2.79 -22.71
CA ALA A 491 6.70 2.09 -23.94
C ALA A 491 6.46 0.59 -23.71
N LEU A 492 7.31 -0.07 -22.91
CA LEU A 492 7.17 -1.48 -22.56
C LEU A 492 5.86 -1.74 -21.80
N ARG A 493 5.55 -0.92 -20.78
CA ARG A 493 4.31 -1.02 -20.00
C ARG A 493 3.11 -0.86 -20.92
N TRP A 494 3.10 0.17 -21.77
CA TRP A 494 2.02 0.40 -22.74
C TRP A 494 1.86 -0.74 -23.76
N ALA A 495 2.95 -1.25 -24.32
CA ALA A 495 2.92 -2.39 -25.25
C ALA A 495 2.37 -3.66 -24.58
N THR A 496 2.69 -3.89 -23.31
CA THR A 496 2.24 -5.05 -22.54
C THR A 496 0.75 -4.95 -22.21
N GLU A 497 0.30 -3.79 -21.76
CA GLU A 497 -1.12 -3.50 -21.48
C GLU A 497 -2.00 -3.74 -22.71
N GLN A 498 -1.55 -3.28 -23.87
CA GLN A 498 -2.26 -3.40 -25.14
C GLN A 498 -1.99 -4.74 -25.84
N GLN A 499 -1.37 -5.70 -25.14
CA GLN A 499 -1.05 -7.05 -25.63
C GLN A 499 -0.38 -7.07 -27.02
N CYS A 500 0.52 -6.12 -27.30
CA CYS A 500 1.14 -5.95 -28.61
C CYS A 500 2.27 -6.97 -28.85
N LYS A 501 1.90 -8.25 -29.03
CA LYS A 501 2.84 -9.38 -29.16
C LYS A 501 3.84 -9.23 -30.31
N HIS A 502 3.49 -8.48 -31.36
CA HIS A 502 4.39 -8.22 -32.49
C HIS A 502 5.60 -7.36 -32.11
N HIS A 503 5.58 -6.67 -30.96
CA HIS A 503 6.75 -5.96 -30.43
C HIS A 503 7.69 -6.84 -29.59
N LEU A 504 7.39 -8.14 -29.38
CA LEU A 504 8.28 -9.07 -28.66
C LEU A 504 9.74 -9.03 -29.14
N PRO A 505 10.06 -8.95 -30.45
CA PRO A 505 11.43 -8.81 -30.91
C PRO A 505 12.14 -7.55 -30.38
N ALA A 506 11.45 -6.40 -30.40
CA ALA A 506 11.97 -5.13 -29.89
C ALA A 506 12.10 -5.16 -28.36
N ILE A 507 11.13 -5.75 -27.66
CA ILE A 507 11.17 -5.93 -26.20
C ILE A 507 12.36 -6.82 -25.80
N ARG A 508 12.59 -7.93 -26.49
CA ARG A 508 13.76 -8.81 -26.26
C ARG A 508 15.07 -8.11 -26.56
N GLN A 509 15.11 -7.16 -27.50
CA GLN A 509 16.30 -6.39 -27.80
C GLN A 509 16.71 -5.47 -26.64
N LEU A 510 15.79 -5.06 -25.76
CA LEU A 510 16.11 -4.29 -24.56
C LEU A 510 17.11 -5.03 -23.64
N LEU A 511 17.03 -6.36 -23.59
CA LEU A 511 17.95 -7.21 -22.82
C LEU A 511 19.40 -7.15 -23.32
N ARG A 512 19.63 -6.65 -24.54
CA ARG A 512 20.96 -6.55 -25.15
C ARG A 512 21.62 -5.18 -24.94
N ARG A 513 21.03 -4.30 -24.14
CA ARG A 513 21.64 -3.00 -23.80
C ARG A 513 22.87 -3.22 -22.93
N ASP A 514 23.96 -2.53 -23.25
CA ASP A 514 25.24 -2.65 -22.53
C ASP A 514 25.12 -2.31 -21.02
N ALA A 515 24.16 -1.45 -20.66
CA ALA A 515 23.90 -1.03 -19.28
C ALA A 515 22.40 -1.15 -18.92
N ILE A 516 21.81 -2.33 -19.09
CA ILE A 516 20.44 -2.59 -18.63
C ILE A 516 20.37 -2.54 -17.09
N SER A 517 19.44 -1.76 -16.55
CA SER A 517 19.19 -1.70 -15.11
C SER A 517 18.41 -2.94 -14.62
N PRO A 518 18.55 -3.34 -13.34
CA PRO A 518 17.73 -4.40 -12.76
C PRO A 518 16.22 -4.13 -12.90
N GLN A 519 15.79 -2.88 -12.76
CA GLN A 519 14.39 -2.50 -12.92
C GLN A 519 13.89 -2.77 -14.35
N LEU A 520 14.64 -2.33 -15.37
CA LEU A 520 14.31 -2.57 -16.77
C LEU A 520 14.37 -4.07 -17.11
N PHE A 521 15.38 -4.79 -16.64
CA PHE A 521 15.48 -6.24 -16.85
C PHE A 521 14.26 -6.96 -16.26
N SER A 522 13.89 -6.64 -15.01
CA SER A 522 12.71 -7.21 -14.35
C SER A 522 11.42 -6.94 -15.12
N ALA A 523 11.21 -5.70 -15.57
CA ALA A 523 10.06 -5.30 -16.36
C ALA A 523 10.01 -6.01 -17.73
N VAL A 524 11.15 -6.14 -18.41
CA VAL A 524 11.24 -6.81 -19.72
C VAL A 524 10.94 -8.30 -19.60
N VAL A 525 11.52 -9.00 -18.63
CA VAL A 525 11.24 -10.43 -18.42
C VAL A 525 9.77 -10.64 -18.07
N ALA A 526 9.21 -9.79 -17.21
CA ALA A 526 7.79 -9.86 -16.85
C ALA A 526 6.87 -9.57 -18.04
N SER A 527 7.20 -8.59 -18.88
CA SER A 527 6.48 -8.28 -20.12
C SER A 527 6.51 -9.45 -21.12
N ILE A 528 7.67 -10.08 -21.33
CA ILE A 528 7.80 -11.25 -22.19
C ILE A 528 6.93 -12.40 -21.66
N ALA A 529 7.05 -12.72 -20.37
CA ALA A 529 6.24 -13.75 -19.73
C ALA A 529 4.74 -13.48 -19.92
N TYR A 530 4.30 -12.24 -19.69
CA TYR A 530 2.90 -11.84 -19.85
C TYR A 530 2.41 -11.95 -21.30
N LEU A 531 3.17 -11.41 -22.27
CA LEU A 531 2.78 -11.40 -23.69
C LEU A 531 2.75 -12.81 -24.29
N GLU A 532 3.64 -13.71 -23.85
CA GLU A 532 3.67 -15.10 -24.32
C GLU A 532 2.53 -15.93 -23.73
N ASN A 533 2.21 -15.76 -22.44
CA ASN A 533 1.19 -16.56 -21.76
C ASN A 533 -0.22 -15.94 -21.79
N GLY A 534 -0.33 -14.64 -22.05
CA GLY A 534 -1.60 -13.89 -22.13
C GLY A 534 -2.17 -13.43 -20.78
N SER A 535 -1.54 -13.79 -19.65
CA SER A 535 -1.94 -13.35 -18.30
C SER A 535 -0.75 -13.39 -17.35
N ALA A 536 -0.83 -12.62 -16.26
CA ALA A 536 0.10 -12.76 -15.14
C ALA A 536 -0.33 -13.93 -14.23
N ALA A 537 0.62 -14.49 -13.48
CA ALA A 537 0.31 -15.52 -12.50
C ALA A 537 -0.65 -14.98 -11.42
N ARG A 538 -1.62 -15.80 -11.00
CA ARG A 538 -2.56 -15.44 -9.92
C ARG A 538 -1.94 -15.51 -8.52
N GLY A 539 -0.81 -16.21 -8.38
CA GLY A 539 -0.07 -16.35 -7.12
C GLY A 539 1.15 -15.43 -7.06
N VAL A 540 1.81 -15.42 -5.90
CA VAL A 540 3.05 -14.65 -5.67
C VAL A 540 4.20 -15.10 -6.58
N ARG A 541 4.19 -16.38 -6.98
CA ARG A 541 5.16 -16.95 -7.91
C ARG A 541 4.61 -16.99 -9.33
N ASP A 542 5.46 -16.66 -10.29
CA ASP A 542 5.18 -16.71 -11.72
C ASP A 542 6.09 -17.75 -12.40
N PRO A 543 5.60 -18.97 -12.67
CA PRO A 543 6.39 -20.02 -13.29
C PRO A 543 6.95 -19.67 -14.66
N ALA A 544 6.25 -18.84 -15.44
CA ALA A 544 6.73 -18.44 -16.76
C ALA A 544 7.89 -17.46 -16.66
N ARG A 545 7.77 -16.48 -15.75
CA ARG A 545 8.87 -15.57 -15.43
C ARG A 545 10.07 -16.32 -14.90
N GLU A 546 9.87 -17.24 -13.94
CA GLU A 546 10.95 -18.04 -13.38
C GLU A 546 11.65 -18.92 -14.41
N LYS A 547 10.89 -19.52 -15.34
CA LYS A 547 11.45 -20.29 -16.46
C LYS A 547 12.38 -19.41 -17.31
N LEU A 548 11.94 -18.21 -17.68
CA LEU A 548 12.77 -17.28 -18.45
C LEU A 548 14.03 -16.86 -17.67
N LEU A 549 13.91 -16.56 -16.38
CA LEU A 549 15.05 -16.25 -15.53
C LEU A 549 16.06 -17.41 -15.48
N LEU A 550 15.58 -18.66 -15.38
CA LEU A 550 16.44 -19.84 -15.41
C LEU A 550 17.15 -20.00 -16.75
N GLU A 551 16.45 -19.81 -17.87
CA GLU A 551 17.02 -19.83 -19.22
C GLU A 551 18.13 -18.79 -19.37
N PHE A 552 17.87 -17.55 -18.94
CA PHE A 552 18.86 -16.48 -18.98
C PHE A 552 20.06 -16.74 -18.06
N ALA A 553 19.85 -17.26 -16.85
CA ALA A 553 20.94 -17.59 -15.94
C ALA A 553 21.87 -18.68 -16.52
N GLY A 554 21.29 -19.65 -17.22
CA GLY A 554 21.98 -20.79 -17.81
C GLY A 554 22.63 -20.55 -19.18
N ASP A 555 22.29 -19.48 -19.89
CA ASP A 555 22.83 -19.20 -21.23
C ASP A 555 24.30 -18.75 -21.15
N SER A 556 25.22 -19.65 -21.47
CA SER A 556 26.66 -19.36 -21.48
C SER A 556 27.09 -18.34 -22.52
N ASN A 557 26.23 -18.02 -23.50
CA ASN A 557 26.50 -16.98 -24.50
C ASN A 557 26.01 -15.59 -24.07
N ALA A 558 25.21 -15.50 -23.01
CA ALA A 558 24.72 -14.23 -22.49
C ALA A 558 25.79 -13.51 -21.64
N PRO A 559 25.80 -12.16 -21.62
CA PRO A 559 26.68 -11.41 -20.73
C PRO A 559 26.50 -11.82 -19.26
N ALA A 560 27.60 -11.96 -18.53
CA ALA A 560 27.57 -12.43 -17.15
C ALA A 560 26.71 -11.53 -16.22
N THR A 561 26.67 -10.23 -16.48
CA THR A 561 25.80 -9.26 -15.78
C THR A 561 24.31 -9.61 -15.92
N LEU A 562 23.86 -9.93 -17.13
CA LEU A 562 22.48 -10.36 -17.40
C LEU A 562 22.18 -11.67 -16.68
N ARG A 563 23.10 -12.64 -16.77
CA ARG A 563 22.96 -13.93 -16.10
C ARG A 563 22.91 -13.75 -14.57
N ALA A 564 23.67 -12.81 -14.02
CA ALA A 564 23.69 -12.48 -12.60
C ALA A 564 22.35 -11.87 -12.14
N MET A 565 21.81 -10.90 -12.88
CA MET A 565 20.47 -10.35 -12.64
C MET A 565 19.39 -11.42 -12.71
N ALA A 566 19.51 -12.38 -13.62
CA ALA A 566 18.57 -13.48 -13.73
C ALA A 566 18.57 -14.37 -12.47
N ILE A 567 19.75 -14.69 -11.92
CA ILE A 567 19.87 -15.42 -10.64
C ILE A 567 19.38 -14.58 -9.46
N GLU A 568 19.68 -13.28 -9.44
CA GLU A 568 19.25 -12.36 -8.39
C GLU A 568 17.72 -12.36 -8.24
N MET A 569 16.99 -12.36 -9.36
CA MET A 569 15.53 -12.30 -9.39
C MET A 569 14.83 -13.65 -9.25
N LEU A 570 15.56 -14.76 -9.29
CA LEU A 570 14.96 -16.06 -8.98
C LEU A 570 14.56 -16.10 -7.49
N PRO A 571 13.35 -16.58 -7.16
CA PRO A 571 12.94 -16.74 -5.76
C PRO A 571 13.86 -17.70 -5.01
N SER A 572 14.12 -17.43 -3.73
CA SER A 572 14.92 -18.31 -2.87
C SER A 572 14.32 -19.71 -2.70
N GLU A 573 13.02 -19.86 -2.91
CA GLU A 573 12.30 -21.13 -2.83
C GLU A 573 12.36 -21.91 -4.16
N SER A 574 13.05 -21.38 -5.17
CA SER A 574 13.25 -22.09 -6.43
C SER A 574 14.17 -23.29 -6.21
N LYS A 575 13.71 -24.47 -6.67
CA LYS A 575 14.53 -25.70 -6.68
C LYS A 575 15.54 -25.73 -7.83
N GLN A 576 15.40 -24.83 -8.79
CA GLN A 576 16.25 -24.75 -9.98
C GLN A 576 16.98 -23.39 -10.04
N PRO A 577 18.22 -23.35 -10.54
CA PRO A 577 19.06 -24.52 -10.90
C PRO A 577 19.43 -25.34 -9.65
N GLU A 578 19.65 -26.65 -9.80
CA GLU A 578 20.11 -27.50 -8.70
C GLU A 578 21.46 -27.02 -8.14
N ALA A 579 21.78 -27.34 -6.88
CA ALA A 579 23.00 -26.86 -6.22
C ALA A 579 24.27 -27.18 -7.03
N GLU A 580 24.40 -28.43 -7.50
CA GLU A 580 25.54 -28.86 -8.33
C GLU A 580 25.62 -28.10 -9.66
N GLN A 581 24.47 -27.92 -10.34
CA GLN A 581 24.41 -27.17 -11.60
C GLN A 581 24.85 -25.71 -11.41
N LEU A 582 24.35 -25.04 -10.38
CA LEU A 582 24.72 -23.67 -10.04
C LEU A 582 26.20 -23.56 -9.69
N GLY A 583 26.71 -24.53 -8.92
CA GLY A 583 28.13 -24.67 -8.64
C GLY A 583 29.00 -24.80 -9.90
N GLY A 584 28.56 -25.63 -10.85
CA GLY A 584 29.21 -25.77 -12.15
C GLY A 584 29.25 -24.47 -12.94
N TRP A 585 28.15 -23.70 -12.93
CA TRP A 585 28.10 -22.39 -13.58
C TRP A 585 29.06 -21.38 -12.95
N ILE A 586 29.14 -21.34 -11.62
CA ILE A 586 30.06 -20.44 -10.89
C ILE A 586 31.52 -20.77 -11.23
N VAL A 587 31.89 -22.06 -11.28
CA VAL A 587 33.26 -22.49 -11.62
C VAL A 587 33.62 -22.22 -13.09
N ALA A 588 32.61 -22.15 -13.97
CA ALA A 588 32.80 -21.93 -15.40
C ALA A 588 32.95 -20.45 -15.79
N THR A 589 32.76 -19.50 -14.87
CA THR A 589 32.92 -18.07 -15.13
C THR A 589 34.01 -17.46 -14.24
N ASP A 590 34.62 -16.38 -14.73
CA ASP A 590 35.49 -15.51 -13.93
C ASP A 590 34.74 -14.22 -13.51
N ASP A 591 33.47 -14.08 -13.87
CA ASP A 591 32.63 -12.94 -13.49
C ASP A 591 32.20 -13.02 -12.02
N ARG A 592 32.71 -12.07 -11.25
CA ARG A 592 32.52 -11.99 -9.80
C ARG A 592 31.06 -11.78 -9.41
N ASP A 593 30.31 -10.96 -10.14
CA ASP A 593 28.93 -10.64 -9.76
C ASP A 593 28.00 -11.82 -10.03
N PHE A 594 28.20 -12.54 -11.13
CA PHE A 594 27.53 -13.82 -11.36
C PHE A 594 27.86 -14.84 -10.27
N GLY A 595 29.15 -15.00 -9.94
CA GLY A 595 29.61 -15.88 -8.86
C GLY A 595 28.93 -15.55 -7.53
N ARG A 596 28.90 -14.26 -7.18
CA ARG A 596 28.24 -13.72 -5.99
C ARG A 596 26.75 -14.03 -5.94
N GLN A 597 26.02 -13.82 -7.04
CA GLN A 597 24.58 -14.10 -7.07
C GLN A 597 24.29 -15.60 -6.98
N GLY A 598 25.13 -16.44 -7.59
CA GLY A 598 25.05 -17.89 -7.44
C GLY A 598 25.27 -18.36 -6.00
N VAL A 599 26.34 -17.89 -5.35
CA VAL A 599 26.61 -18.17 -3.92
C VAL A 599 25.46 -17.68 -3.03
N ARG A 600 24.93 -16.49 -3.32
CA ARG A 600 23.76 -15.93 -2.61
C ARG A 600 22.55 -16.84 -2.70
N MET A 601 22.25 -17.37 -3.89
CA MET A 601 21.12 -18.26 -4.11
C MET A 601 21.27 -19.57 -3.31
N LEU A 602 22.46 -20.19 -3.32
CA LEU A 602 22.76 -21.37 -2.50
C LEU A 602 22.54 -21.09 -1.00
N ALA A 603 23.11 -19.98 -0.49
CA ALA A 603 22.99 -19.61 0.92
C ALA A 603 21.54 -19.25 1.34
N ALA A 604 20.75 -18.71 0.41
CA ALA A 604 19.35 -18.36 0.66
C ALA A 604 18.47 -19.61 0.75
N ARG A 605 18.63 -20.57 -0.17
CA ARG A 605 17.93 -21.87 -0.12
C ARG A 605 18.25 -22.64 1.14
N GLY A 606 19.55 -22.74 1.47
CA GLY A 606 20.02 -23.35 2.71
C GLY A 606 19.67 -24.83 2.86
N GLY A 607 19.54 -25.58 1.75
CA GLY A 607 19.51 -27.04 1.81
C GLY A 607 20.89 -27.62 2.09
N ASP A 608 20.95 -28.87 2.56
CA ASP A 608 22.23 -29.56 2.82
C ASP A 608 23.13 -29.58 1.57
N ASP A 609 22.55 -29.89 0.40
CA ASP A 609 23.25 -29.87 -0.89
C ASP A 609 23.79 -28.47 -1.26
N ASP A 610 23.05 -27.41 -0.90
CA ASP A 610 23.48 -26.03 -1.16
C ASP A 610 24.68 -25.67 -0.27
N PHE A 611 24.64 -26.04 1.02
CA PHE A 611 25.76 -25.81 1.94
C PHE A 611 27.00 -26.65 1.58
N ASP A 612 26.81 -27.91 1.18
CA ASP A 612 27.88 -28.74 0.66
C ASP A 612 28.51 -28.10 -0.59
N GLN A 613 27.70 -27.53 -1.47
CA GLN A 613 28.20 -26.83 -2.64
C GLN A 613 28.97 -25.54 -2.27
N LEU A 614 28.48 -24.76 -1.30
CA LEU A 614 29.20 -23.59 -0.78
C LEU A 614 30.56 -23.99 -0.20
N ALA A 615 30.63 -25.07 0.55
CA ALA A 615 31.87 -25.61 1.11
C ALA A 615 32.86 -26.03 0.01
N LYS A 616 32.38 -26.66 -1.08
CA LYS A 616 33.20 -26.96 -2.26
C LYS A 616 33.73 -25.68 -2.89
N LEU A 617 32.85 -24.71 -3.20
CA LEU A 617 33.21 -23.44 -3.83
C LEU A 617 34.27 -22.68 -3.03
N ALA A 618 34.15 -22.58 -1.71
CA ALA A 618 35.13 -21.94 -0.83
C ALA A 618 36.56 -22.49 -1.01
N THR A 619 36.70 -23.77 -1.36
CA THR A 619 37.98 -24.46 -1.54
C THR A 619 38.46 -24.57 -3.00
N THR A 620 37.62 -24.22 -3.98
CA THR A 620 37.95 -24.33 -5.40
C THR A 620 38.82 -23.15 -5.84
N GLU A 621 40.11 -23.40 -6.10
CA GLU A 621 41.08 -22.35 -6.43
C GLU A 621 40.79 -21.60 -7.73
N ARG A 622 40.03 -22.20 -8.65
CA ARG A 622 39.61 -21.56 -9.91
C ARG A 622 38.59 -20.43 -9.68
N VAL A 623 37.83 -20.48 -8.59
CA VAL A 623 36.87 -19.43 -8.24
C VAL A 623 37.63 -18.25 -7.64
N ASP A 624 37.24 -17.03 -7.98
CA ASP A 624 37.90 -15.83 -7.46
C ASP A 624 37.78 -15.72 -5.93
N LEU A 625 38.71 -14.98 -5.32
CA LEU A 625 38.83 -14.94 -3.86
C LEU A 625 37.59 -14.35 -3.17
N GLU A 626 36.88 -13.44 -3.82
CA GLU A 626 35.74 -12.76 -3.21
C GLU A 626 34.49 -13.64 -3.27
N THR A 627 34.22 -14.31 -4.39
CA THR A 627 33.16 -15.33 -4.47
C THR A 627 33.42 -16.48 -3.49
N ARG A 628 34.69 -16.87 -3.30
CA ARG A 628 35.06 -17.86 -2.27
C ARG A 628 34.83 -17.35 -0.85
N ALA A 629 35.13 -16.08 -0.57
CA ALA A 629 34.84 -15.47 0.72
C ALA A 629 33.32 -15.39 0.96
N ASP A 630 32.53 -15.05 -0.07
CA ASP A 630 31.08 -15.07 0.00
C ASP A 630 30.54 -16.48 0.29
N ALA A 631 31.18 -17.51 -0.28
CA ALA A 631 30.81 -18.90 -0.02
C ALA A 631 31.09 -19.27 1.45
N ILE A 632 32.22 -18.83 2.01
CA ILE A 632 32.53 -18.98 3.44
C ILE A 632 31.47 -18.27 4.30
N ALA A 633 31.11 -17.04 3.97
CA ALA A 633 30.08 -16.28 4.68
C ALA A 633 28.71 -16.98 4.62
N GLY A 634 28.37 -17.57 3.46
CA GLY A 634 27.14 -18.36 3.26
C GLY A 634 27.03 -19.59 4.16
N LEU A 635 28.16 -20.17 4.60
CA LEU A 635 28.19 -21.30 5.53
C LEU A 635 27.82 -20.91 6.97
N ALA A 636 27.67 -19.63 7.30
CA ALA A 636 27.47 -19.16 8.68
C ALA A 636 26.25 -19.80 9.37
N ARG A 637 25.18 -20.08 8.61
CA ARG A 637 23.96 -20.74 9.12
C ARG A 637 24.12 -22.25 9.32
N ASN A 638 25.18 -22.85 8.80
CA ASN A 638 25.49 -24.28 8.89
C ASN A 638 26.98 -24.53 9.21
N ALA A 639 27.58 -23.69 10.06
CA ALA A 639 29.03 -23.70 10.28
C ALA A 639 29.53 -25.01 10.92
N GLY A 640 28.71 -25.65 11.76
CA GLY A 640 29.07 -26.88 12.49
C GLY A 640 29.50 -28.04 11.58
N PRO A 641 28.62 -28.53 10.68
CA PRO A 641 28.97 -29.59 9.72
C PRO A 641 30.17 -29.25 8.82
N HIS A 642 30.43 -27.97 8.55
CA HIS A 642 31.51 -27.52 7.67
C HIS A 642 32.74 -26.96 8.41
N ALA A 643 32.86 -27.21 9.72
CA ALA A 643 33.95 -26.69 10.54
C ALA A 643 35.34 -27.07 10.03
N VAL A 644 35.50 -28.24 9.40
CA VAL A 644 36.78 -28.67 8.79
C VAL A 644 37.23 -27.72 7.69
N VAL A 645 36.29 -27.31 6.81
CA VAL A 645 36.57 -26.37 5.72
C VAL A 645 36.87 -24.98 6.29
N LEU A 646 36.06 -24.50 7.23
CA LEU A 646 36.25 -23.21 7.89
C LEU A 646 37.61 -23.12 8.61
N ASN A 647 37.97 -24.14 9.39
CA ASN A 647 39.27 -24.21 10.06
C ASN A 647 40.42 -24.21 9.04
N LYS A 648 40.30 -24.97 7.94
CA LYS A 648 41.30 -24.96 6.86
C LYS A 648 41.44 -23.58 6.20
N MET A 649 40.34 -22.84 6.04
CA MET A 649 40.33 -21.49 5.48
C MET A 649 40.85 -20.43 6.46
N SER A 650 40.77 -20.67 7.77
CA SER A 650 41.28 -19.76 8.81
C SER A 650 42.81 -19.79 9.01
N LEU A 651 43.52 -20.70 8.35
CA LEU A 651 44.97 -20.87 8.53
C LEU A 651 45.76 -19.67 7.97
N PRO A 652 46.89 -19.27 8.59
CA PRO A 652 47.73 -18.15 8.13
C PRO A 652 48.26 -18.26 6.69
N ARG A 653 48.30 -19.47 6.12
CA ARG A 653 48.73 -19.72 4.73
C ARG A 653 47.69 -19.36 3.67
N GLN A 654 46.44 -19.11 4.08
CA GLN A 654 45.37 -18.78 3.15
C GLN A 654 45.42 -17.29 2.80
N PRO A 655 44.89 -16.89 1.63
CA PRO A 655 44.66 -15.48 1.30
C PRO A 655 43.92 -14.76 2.42
N GLU A 656 44.34 -13.53 2.73
CA GLU A 656 43.86 -12.79 3.90
C GLU A 656 42.33 -12.63 3.91
N VAL A 657 41.71 -12.40 2.75
CA VAL A 657 40.25 -12.28 2.63
C VAL A 657 39.52 -13.55 3.08
N LEU A 658 39.99 -14.73 2.66
CA LEU A 658 39.39 -16.02 3.04
C LEU A 658 39.63 -16.32 4.52
N ARG A 659 40.85 -16.02 4.98
CA ARG A 659 41.25 -16.19 6.38
C ARG A 659 40.38 -15.37 7.32
N ARG A 660 40.21 -14.08 7.01
CA ARG A 660 39.39 -13.15 7.78
C ARG A 660 37.94 -13.60 7.80
N GLU A 661 37.37 -13.95 6.65
CA GLU A 661 35.97 -14.35 6.59
C GLU A 661 35.72 -15.68 7.33
N ALA A 662 36.62 -16.66 7.21
CA ALA A 662 36.52 -17.92 7.95
C ALA A 662 36.60 -17.69 9.47
N LEU A 663 37.50 -16.82 9.92
CA LEU A 663 37.58 -16.45 11.35
C LEU A 663 36.31 -15.74 11.82
N ARG A 664 35.70 -14.87 11.01
CA ARG A 664 34.44 -14.21 11.35
C ARG A 664 33.31 -15.23 11.53
N VAL A 665 33.21 -16.21 10.63
CA VAL A 665 32.20 -17.28 10.73
C VAL A 665 32.44 -18.17 11.96
N LEU A 666 33.70 -18.46 12.31
CA LEU A 666 34.04 -19.26 13.49
C LEU A 666 33.85 -18.52 14.84
N LYS A 667 33.95 -17.18 14.86
CA LYS A 667 33.94 -16.34 16.07
C LYS A 667 32.56 -15.75 16.45
N GLN A 668 31.45 -16.45 16.19
CA GLN A 668 30.09 -15.93 16.32
C GLN A 668 29.63 -15.47 17.74
N THR A 669 30.49 -15.38 18.76
CA THR A 669 30.14 -14.84 20.09
C THR A 669 30.96 -13.60 20.47
N ARG A 670 30.27 -12.52 20.90
CA ARG A 670 30.83 -11.19 21.27
C ARG A 670 32.01 -11.22 22.26
N GLN A 671 32.15 -12.27 23.06
CA GLN A 671 33.24 -12.42 24.04
C GLN A 671 34.65 -12.37 23.41
N ASP A 672 34.77 -12.54 22.09
CA ASP A 672 36.06 -12.67 21.41
C ASP A 672 36.68 -11.36 20.87
N TYR A 673 36.00 -10.21 20.98
CA TYR A 673 36.41 -8.98 20.28
C TYR A 673 37.22 -7.96 21.10
N GLY A 674 37.31 -8.09 22.44
CA GLY A 674 38.31 -7.41 23.29
C GLY A 674 38.30 -5.86 23.39
N THR A 675 37.55 -5.13 22.56
CA THR A 675 37.57 -3.65 22.52
C THR A 675 36.46 -3.04 23.39
N ALA A 676 36.82 -2.11 24.28
CA ALA A 676 35.85 -1.32 25.05
C ALA A 676 35.12 -0.31 24.13
N LEU A 677 33.79 -0.35 24.10
CA LEU A 677 32.97 0.53 23.27
C LEU A 677 32.64 1.86 23.99
N PRO A 678 32.57 3.01 23.27
CA PRO A 678 32.13 4.28 23.83
C PRO A 678 30.68 4.26 24.30
N ASN A 679 30.27 5.30 25.05
CA ASN A 679 28.84 5.56 25.26
C ASN A 679 28.17 5.80 23.90
N ARG A 680 26.99 5.21 23.68
CA ARG A 680 26.23 5.32 22.42
C ARG A 680 25.88 6.76 22.08
N ASP A 681 25.59 7.59 23.07
CA ASP A 681 25.25 9.00 22.86
C ASP A 681 26.46 9.86 22.44
N ASP A 682 27.69 9.34 22.58
CA ASP A 682 28.93 10.02 22.18
C ASP A 682 29.27 9.70 20.71
N LEU A 683 28.46 10.26 19.81
CA LEU A 683 28.59 10.04 18.36
C LEU A 683 29.96 10.48 17.82
N ASP A 684 30.60 11.48 18.42
CA ASP A 684 31.93 11.96 17.99
C ASP A 684 33.01 10.92 18.30
N ARG A 685 33.01 10.37 19.53
CA ARG A 685 33.94 9.30 19.89
C ARG A 685 33.70 8.01 19.13
N TRP A 686 32.45 7.71 18.77
CA TRP A 686 32.13 6.61 17.87
C TRP A 686 32.67 6.83 16.45
N ASN A 687 32.53 8.05 15.91
CA ASN A 687 33.12 8.38 14.60
C ASN A 687 34.65 8.29 14.62
N GLU A 688 35.32 8.68 15.71
CA GLU A 688 36.76 8.50 15.87
C GLU A 688 37.17 7.02 15.94
N LEU A 689 36.42 6.21 16.71
CA LEU A 689 36.69 4.78 16.88
C LEU A 689 36.47 4.00 15.58
N VAL A 690 35.35 4.25 14.90
CA VAL A 690 35.04 3.64 13.60
C VAL A 690 36.03 4.19 12.57
N GLY A 691 36.33 5.48 12.56
CA GLY A 691 37.25 6.10 11.61
C GLY A 691 36.72 6.09 10.18
N SER A 692 37.59 6.40 9.22
CA SER A 692 37.30 6.38 7.79
C SER A 692 37.92 5.18 7.08
N GLY A 693 37.49 4.92 5.85
CA GLY A 693 37.86 3.73 5.10
C GLY A 693 36.95 2.55 5.44
N GLY A 694 37.40 1.34 5.10
CA GLY A 694 36.61 0.11 5.17
C GLY A 694 36.59 -0.62 3.83
N ASP A 695 36.34 -1.91 3.89
CA ASP A 695 36.16 -2.77 2.71
C ASP A 695 34.65 -2.97 2.46
N PRO A 696 34.07 -2.35 1.40
CA PRO A 696 32.65 -2.49 1.10
C PRO A 696 32.20 -3.93 0.85
N GLU A 697 33.10 -4.81 0.38
CA GLU A 697 32.75 -6.19 0.06
C GLU A 697 32.71 -7.06 1.32
N ALA A 698 33.64 -6.80 2.24
CA ALA A 698 33.51 -7.29 3.62
C ALA A 698 32.24 -6.76 4.28
N GLY A 699 31.91 -5.48 4.12
CA GLY A 699 30.72 -4.84 4.68
C GLY A 699 29.42 -5.44 4.18
N ARG A 700 29.37 -5.76 2.89
CA ARG A 700 28.26 -6.47 2.26
C ARG A 700 28.07 -7.87 2.88
N ARG A 701 29.15 -8.63 3.09
CA ARG A 701 29.08 -9.92 3.79
C ARG A 701 28.59 -9.76 5.23
N VAL A 702 29.03 -8.72 5.93
CA VAL A 702 28.52 -8.39 7.28
C VAL A 702 27.02 -8.12 7.23
N PHE A 703 26.53 -7.27 6.31
CA PHE A 703 25.11 -6.98 6.16
C PHE A 703 24.26 -8.24 5.99
N PHE A 704 24.68 -9.15 5.09
CA PHE A 704 23.94 -10.38 4.77
C PHE A 704 24.14 -11.54 5.76
N ARG A 705 25.07 -11.42 6.71
CA ARG A 705 25.35 -12.43 7.74
C ARG A 705 24.81 -12.01 9.12
N THR A 706 24.73 -10.71 9.39
CA THR A 706 24.25 -10.15 10.66
C THR A 706 22.74 -9.90 10.63
N ALA A 707 22.18 -9.38 11.71
CA ALA A 707 20.74 -9.14 11.85
C ALA A 707 20.18 -8.11 10.85
N CYS A 708 21.02 -7.32 10.15
CA CYS A 708 20.56 -6.31 9.20
C CYS A 708 19.68 -6.90 8.09
N VAL A 709 20.06 -8.05 7.51
CA VAL A 709 19.30 -8.72 6.45
C VAL A 709 17.93 -9.24 6.90
N ASN A 710 17.73 -9.46 8.20
CA ASN A 710 16.47 -9.96 8.75
C ASN A 710 15.36 -8.91 8.71
N CYS A 711 15.73 -7.63 8.56
CA CYS A 711 14.78 -6.53 8.46
C CYS A 711 14.92 -5.77 7.14
N HIS A 712 16.14 -5.54 6.64
CA HIS A 712 16.38 -4.70 5.47
C HIS A 712 16.69 -5.52 4.22
N SER A 713 16.22 -5.01 3.09
CA SER A 713 16.64 -5.49 1.77
C SER A 713 17.78 -4.62 1.20
N HIS A 714 18.58 -5.22 0.32
CA HIS A 714 19.53 -4.54 -0.55
C HIS A 714 19.64 -5.34 -1.85
N ARG A 715 19.46 -4.67 -2.99
CA ARG A 715 19.27 -5.23 -4.32
C ARG A 715 18.25 -6.38 -4.32
N GLY A 716 17.06 -6.10 -3.75
CA GLY A 716 15.99 -7.08 -3.63
C GLY A 716 16.28 -8.28 -2.71
N ARG A 717 17.37 -8.25 -1.95
CA ARG A 717 17.75 -9.33 -1.02
C ARG A 717 17.65 -8.90 0.43
N GLY A 718 16.92 -9.69 1.23
CA GLY A 718 16.70 -9.49 2.65
C GLY A 718 15.21 -9.41 2.95
N ALA A 719 14.85 -9.16 4.19
CA ALA A 719 13.46 -8.90 4.53
C ALA A 719 13.04 -7.49 4.09
N THR A 720 11.73 -7.28 3.96
CA THR A 720 11.11 -6.00 3.60
C THR A 720 10.50 -5.29 4.81
N THR A 721 10.86 -5.71 6.02
CA THR A 721 10.42 -5.14 7.31
C THR A 721 10.94 -3.72 7.50
N GLY A 722 12.13 -3.45 7.02
CA GLY A 722 12.77 -2.14 7.00
C GLY A 722 12.96 -1.70 5.56
N PRO A 723 13.32 -0.43 5.34
CA PRO A 723 13.54 0.09 4.01
C PRO A 723 14.58 -0.70 3.23
N ASP A 724 14.33 -0.82 1.92
CA ASP A 724 15.35 -1.23 0.96
C ASP A 724 16.48 -0.19 0.97
N LEU A 725 17.66 -0.63 1.40
CA LEU A 725 18.82 0.24 1.55
C LEU A 725 19.61 0.42 0.25
N THR A 726 19.14 -0.14 -0.88
CA THR A 726 19.81 -0.03 -2.19
C THR A 726 19.93 1.41 -2.65
N SER A 727 18.81 2.14 -2.69
CA SER A 727 18.75 3.51 -3.19
C SER A 727 19.35 4.53 -2.21
N LEU A 728 19.37 4.19 -0.92
CA LEU A 728 20.00 5.00 0.13
C LEU A 728 21.53 4.88 0.09
N SER A 729 22.06 3.85 -0.59
CA SER A 729 23.49 3.63 -0.78
C SER A 729 24.09 4.76 -1.64
N GLY A 730 24.99 5.55 -1.05
CA GLY A 730 25.59 6.73 -1.70
C GLY A 730 24.86 8.06 -1.47
N GLN A 731 23.67 8.05 -0.86
CA GLN A 731 22.94 9.27 -0.48
C GLN A 731 23.13 9.65 0.99
N MET A 732 23.54 8.70 1.84
CA MET A 732 23.79 8.91 3.26
C MET A 732 25.27 9.13 3.55
N THR A 733 25.57 9.99 4.53
CA THR A 733 26.93 10.15 5.04
C THR A 733 27.27 8.99 6.01
N PRO A 734 28.56 8.60 6.13
CA PRO A 734 28.99 7.60 7.10
C PRO A 734 28.49 7.89 8.52
N ARG A 735 28.53 9.16 8.92
CA ARG A 735 28.04 9.63 10.22
C ARG A 735 26.54 9.41 10.38
N ARG A 736 25.73 9.64 9.33
CA ARG A 736 24.28 9.40 9.38
C ARG A 736 23.97 7.91 9.53
N VAL A 737 24.64 7.05 8.75
CA VAL A 737 24.46 5.59 8.86
C VAL A 737 24.81 5.10 10.26
N LEU A 738 25.94 5.57 10.80
CA LEU A 738 26.36 5.25 12.17
C LEU A 738 25.34 5.74 13.21
N GLU A 739 24.83 6.97 13.06
CA GLU A 739 23.81 7.51 13.94
C GLU A 739 22.51 6.68 13.89
N SER A 740 22.06 6.24 12.71
CA SER A 740 20.89 5.38 12.58
C SER A 740 21.07 4.01 13.24
N ILE A 741 22.29 3.44 13.20
CA ILE A 741 22.62 2.18 13.90
C ILE A 741 22.62 2.38 15.42
N LEU A 742 23.22 3.49 15.90
CA LEU A 742 23.31 3.78 17.32
C LEU A 742 21.98 4.27 17.92
N HIS A 743 21.13 4.94 17.13
CA HIS A 743 19.87 5.56 17.56
C HIS A 743 18.71 5.26 16.59
N PRO A 744 18.30 3.99 16.44
CA PRO A 744 17.31 3.58 15.44
C PRO A 744 15.93 4.21 15.62
N SER A 745 15.58 4.72 16.80
CA SER A 745 14.30 5.38 17.07
C SER A 745 14.30 6.90 16.83
N LYS A 746 15.41 7.47 16.31
CA LYS A 746 15.50 8.92 16.05
C LYS A 746 14.66 9.35 14.85
N GLU A 747 14.52 8.49 13.85
CA GLU A 747 13.77 8.74 12.61
C GLU A 747 13.15 7.41 12.15
N VAL A 748 11.81 7.33 12.10
CA VAL A 748 11.07 6.14 11.62
C VAL A 748 10.19 6.56 10.45
N GLY A 749 10.38 5.94 9.29
CA GLY A 749 9.60 6.25 8.09
C GLY A 749 8.14 5.76 8.21
N PRO A 750 7.16 6.39 7.53
CA PRO A 750 5.74 6.07 7.67
C PRO A 750 5.36 4.60 7.38
N LEU A 751 6.09 3.92 6.48
CA LEU A 751 5.88 2.50 6.15
C LEU A 751 6.40 1.54 7.24
N TYR A 752 7.24 2.02 8.16
CA TYR A 752 8.04 1.20 9.08
C TYR A 752 7.71 1.47 10.55
N VAL A 753 6.57 2.11 10.82
CA VAL A 753 6.11 2.38 12.18
C VAL A 753 5.66 1.07 12.83
N PRO A 754 6.34 0.60 13.89
CA PRO A 754 5.93 -0.62 14.57
C PRO A 754 4.70 -0.37 15.44
N TRP A 755 4.03 -1.48 15.75
CA TRP A 755 2.79 -1.51 16.48
C TRP A 755 2.96 -2.30 17.76
N GLN A 756 2.44 -1.73 18.85
CA GLN A 756 2.18 -2.45 20.07
C GLN A 756 0.76 -3.02 20.01
N VAL A 757 0.64 -4.32 20.23
CA VAL A 757 -0.61 -5.06 20.29
C VAL A 757 -0.79 -5.54 21.72
N VAL A 758 -1.83 -5.06 22.38
CA VAL A 758 -2.28 -5.53 23.69
C VAL A 758 -3.40 -6.53 23.46
N THR A 759 -3.22 -7.75 23.94
CA THR A 759 -4.25 -8.79 23.84
C THR A 759 -5.22 -8.75 25.01
N ILE A 760 -6.40 -9.34 24.86
CA ILE A 760 -7.46 -9.41 25.89
C ILE A 760 -6.95 -10.11 27.16
N ASP A 761 -6.01 -11.05 27.04
CA ASP A 761 -5.35 -11.70 28.18
C ASP A 761 -4.18 -10.89 28.78
N GLY A 762 -3.97 -9.66 28.31
CA GLY A 762 -3.01 -8.70 28.86
C GLY A 762 -1.57 -8.84 28.36
N ARG A 763 -1.31 -9.65 27.33
CA ARG A 763 0.03 -9.73 26.72
C ARG A 763 0.29 -8.48 25.88
N VAL A 764 1.51 -7.96 25.97
CA VAL A 764 1.97 -6.84 25.16
C VAL A 764 2.96 -7.40 24.14
N LEU A 765 2.58 -7.33 22.88
CA LEU A 765 3.37 -7.78 21.75
C LEU A 765 3.78 -6.57 20.91
N THR A 766 4.96 -6.59 20.33
CA THR A 766 5.44 -5.48 19.49
C THR A 766 5.99 -6.03 18.19
N GLY A 767 5.54 -5.46 17.07
CA GLY A 767 6.03 -5.85 15.76
C GLY A 767 5.59 -4.90 14.67
N LEU A 768 6.22 -5.01 13.50
CA LEU A 768 5.74 -4.35 12.30
C LEU A 768 4.62 -5.20 11.67
N LYS A 769 3.51 -4.58 11.26
CA LYS A 769 2.46 -5.28 10.52
C LYS A 769 3.01 -5.75 9.17
N LEU A 770 2.74 -7.01 8.81
CA LEU A 770 3.22 -7.61 7.56
C LEU A 770 2.12 -7.78 6.51
N ASP A 771 2.56 -7.93 5.25
CA ASP A 771 1.88 -8.17 3.96
C ASP A 771 0.89 -9.36 3.88
N LYS A 772 0.40 -9.83 5.02
CA LYS A 772 -0.76 -10.72 5.11
C LYS A 772 -1.51 -10.42 6.40
N ALA A 773 -1.86 -9.16 6.62
CA ALA A 773 -2.93 -8.89 7.55
C ALA A 773 -4.20 -9.56 6.97
N GLY A 774 -4.90 -10.38 7.77
CA GLY A 774 -6.28 -10.71 7.46
C GLY A 774 -6.61 -11.93 6.58
N ALA A 775 -5.64 -12.60 5.93
CA ALA A 775 -5.96 -13.83 5.18
C ALA A 775 -6.37 -15.04 6.06
N GLY A 776 -6.35 -14.90 7.39
CA GLY A 776 -6.61 -16.00 8.34
C GLY A 776 -7.22 -15.61 9.69
N ASN A 777 -7.91 -14.47 9.80
CA ASN A 777 -8.46 -13.96 11.08
C ASN A 777 -7.39 -13.62 12.16
N SER A 778 -6.15 -13.41 11.74
CA SER A 778 -5.01 -13.02 12.58
C SER A 778 -4.27 -11.82 12.01
N LEU A 779 -3.73 -10.99 12.91
CA LEU A 779 -2.76 -9.95 12.59
C LEU A 779 -1.37 -10.59 12.59
N ARG A 780 -0.68 -10.52 11.46
CA ARG A 780 0.70 -11.00 11.34
C ARG A 780 1.64 -9.82 11.57
N LEU A 781 2.54 -9.97 12.53
CA LEU A 781 3.56 -8.99 12.82
C LEU A 781 4.94 -9.64 12.77
N GLN A 782 5.94 -8.85 12.43
CA GLN A 782 7.33 -9.24 12.57
C GLN A 782 7.94 -8.56 13.79
N GLY A 783 8.45 -9.36 14.71
CA GLY A 783 9.15 -8.89 15.90
C GLY A 783 10.53 -8.33 15.59
N ALA A 784 11.14 -7.69 16.60
CA ALA A 784 12.50 -7.16 16.51
C ALA A 784 13.58 -8.27 16.35
N ASP A 785 13.22 -9.53 16.61
CA ASP A 785 14.04 -10.71 16.34
C ASP A 785 13.98 -11.17 14.87
N GLY A 786 13.15 -10.51 14.05
CA GLY A 786 12.88 -10.87 12.66
C GLY A 786 11.90 -12.04 12.52
N LEU A 787 11.37 -12.60 13.61
CA LEU A 787 10.39 -13.69 13.57
C LEU A 787 8.99 -13.14 13.33
N ILE A 788 8.24 -13.86 12.52
CA ILE A 788 6.83 -13.58 12.28
C ILE A 788 6.00 -14.28 13.35
N PHE A 789 5.15 -13.53 14.02
CA PHE A 789 4.13 -14.06 14.92
C PHE A 789 2.75 -13.60 14.49
N GLU A 790 1.73 -14.35 14.88
CA GLU A 790 0.35 -14.03 14.58
C GLU A 790 -0.43 -13.83 15.87
N VAL A 791 -1.29 -12.82 15.87
CA VAL A 791 -2.21 -12.54 16.97
C VAL A 791 -3.62 -12.67 16.40
N PRO A 792 -4.44 -13.63 16.85
CA PRO A 792 -5.84 -13.70 16.42
C PRO A 792 -6.50 -12.34 16.68
N LEU A 793 -7.19 -11.79 15.68
CA LEU A 793 -7.78 -10.46 15.80
C LEU A 793 -8.81 -10.38 16.93
N ALA A 794 -9.50 -11.49 17.20
CA ALA A 794 -10.43 -11.65 18.31
C ALA A 794 -9.75 -11.60 19.69
N ASP A 795 -8.43 -11.84 19.75
CA ASP A 795 -7.66 -11.79 20.99
C ASP A 795 -7.03 -10.40 21.20
N ILE A 796 -7.20 -9.46 20.28
CA ILE A 796 -6.63 -8.12 20.38
C ILE A 796 -7.59 -7.18 21.10
N ASP A 797 -7.13 -6.59 22.20
CA ASP A 797 -7.84 -5.54 22.93
C ASP A 797 -7.53 -4.16 22.32
N THR A 798 -6.25 -3.86 22.12
CA THR A 798 -5.81 -2.55 21.60
C THR A 798 -4.57 -2.69 20.73
N GLN A 799 -4.47 -1.86 19.70
CA GLN A 799 -3.27 -1.72 18.88
C GLN A 799 -2.90 -0.25 18.77
N LEU A 800 -1.64 0.09 19.01
CA LEU A 800 -1.17 1.47 18.90
C LEU A 800 0.17 1.50 18.16
N PRO A 801 0.37 2.48 17.25
CA PRO A 801 1.72 2.75 16.76
C PRO A 801 2.60 3.22 17.93
N ILE A 802 3.88 2.85 17.91
CA ILE A 802 4.85 3.31 18.91
C ILE A 802 6.01 4.06 18.23
N GLU A 803 6.57 5.04 18.93
CA GLU A 803 7.69 5.85 18.44
C GLU A 803 9.02 5.07 18.42
N GLN A 804 9.12 4.00 19.20
CA GLN A 804 10.31 3.15 19.25
C GLN A 804 10.40 2.31 17.98
N SER A 805 11.51 2.41 17.26
CA SER A 805 11.77 1.62 16.06
C SER A 805 11.84 0.11 16.35
N ILE A 806 11.42 -0.70 15.36
CA ILE A 806 11.58 -2.16 15.39
C ILE A 806 13.05 -2.59 15.25
N MET A 807 13.90 -1.71 14.69
CA MET A 807 15.33 -1.94 14.59
C MET A 807 15.94 -1.98 16.01
N PRO A 808 16.56 -3.11 16.41
CA PRO A 808 17.08 -3.26 17.77
C PRO A 808 18.13 -2.22 18.12
N THR A 809 18.15 -1.81 19.38
CA THR A 809 19.27 -1.05 19.92
C THR A 809 20.40 -1.99 20.34
N GLY A 810 21.65 -1.55 20.20
CA GLY A 810 22.82 -2.37 20.57
C GLY A 810 23.41 -3.22 19.44
N LEU A 811 23.01 -3.00 18.18
CA LEU A 811 23.52 -3.71 17.01
C LEU A 811 25.03 -3.53 16.82
N GLU A 812 25.60 -2.40 17.24
CA GLU A 812 27.03 -2.15 17.27
C GLU A 812 27.79 -3.15 18.16
N GLY A 813 27.10 -3.79 19.11
CA GLY A 813 27.65 -4.84 19.95
C GLY A 813 27.74 -6.22 19.30
N THR A 814 27.11 -6.44 18.14
CA THR A 814 27.09 -7.75 17.47
C THR A 814 28.20 -7.93 16.42
N MET A 815 29.06 -6.93 16.27
CA MET A 815 30.14 -6.91 15.28
C MET A 815 31.38 -6.22 15.84
N SER A 816 32.55 -6.51 15.26
CA SER A 816 33.77 -5.77 15.58
C SER A 816 33.73 -4.33 15.06
N VAL A 817 34.55 -3.43 15.62
CA VAL A 817 34.71 -2.05 15.11
C VAL A 817 35.10 -2.05 13.62
N GLU A 818 35.90 -3.02 13.20
CA GLU A 818 36.29 -3.19 11.80
C GLU A 818 35.10 -3.62 10.93
N GLU A 819 34.28 -4.57 11.37
CA GLU A 819 33.06 -4.96 10.64
C GLU A 819 32.03 -3.84 10.57
N LEU A 820 31.90 -3.02 11.62
CA LEU A 820 31.05 -1.83 11.61
C LEU A 820 31.55 -0.80 10.58
N ARG A 821 32.87 -0.58 10.51
CA ARG A 821 33.51 0.27 9.49
C ARG A 821 33.23 -0.25 8.09
N ASP A 822 33.47 -1.55 7.87
CA ASP A 822 33.24 -2.21 6.57
C ASP A 822 31.75 -2.09 6.16
N LEU A 823 30.81 -2.34 7.09
CA LEU A 823 29.37 -2.21 6.87
C LEU A 823 28.97 -0.78 6.47
N ILE A 824 29.49 0.23 7.16
CA ILE A 824 29.23 1.62 6.81
C ILE A 824 29.79 1.94 5.43
N ALA A 825 31.01 1.48 5.10
CA ALA A 825 31.61 1.67 3.78
C ALA A 825 30.74 1.08 2.66
N PHE A 826 30.14 -0.09 2.89
CA PHE A 826 29.16 -0.69 1.97
C PHE A 826 27.90 0.16 1.81
N LEU A 827 27.27 0.58 2.91
CA LEU A 827 26.00 1.32 2.90
C LEU A 827 26.13 2.77 2.38
N VAL A 828 27.33 3.33 2.29
CA VAL A 828 27.56 4.65 1.68
C VAL A 828 28.13 4.58 0.28
N GLN A 829 28.44 3.38 -0.23
CA GLN A 829 28.96 3.23 -1.59
C GLN A 829 27.80 3.43 -2.59
N PRO A 830 27.94 4.28 -3.62
CA PRO A 830 26.95 4.36 -4.68
C PRO A 830 26.76 2.98 -5.32
N THR A 831 25.52 2.53 -5.43
CA THR A 831 25.22 1.33 -6.21
C THR A 831 25.46 1.62 -7.69
N THR A 832 26.47 0.96 -8.27
CA THR A 832 26.74 0.98 -9.71
C THR A 832 25.79 0.08 -10.47
#